data_AF-X0L041-F1
#
_entry.id   AF-X0L041-F1
#
_cell.length_a   1.000
_cell.length_b   1.000
_cell.length_c   1.000
_cell.angle_alpha   90.00
_cell.angle_beta   90.00
_cell.angle_gamma   90.00
#
_symmetry.space_group_name_H-M   'P 1'
#
loop_
_entity.id
_entity.type
_entity.pdbx_description
1 polymer ?
#
loop_
_entity_poly.entity_id
_entity_poly.type
_entity_poly.pdbx_seq_one_letter_code
_entity_poly.pdbx_strand_id
1 'polypeptide(L)'
;MSQYTDYYQYEGNLAEATLQQQPTVQDDGRLELQLDSRTINALTRTSRPKLGRVPQLSHRWSKALAPQPRPADSEPFTTKLNIVIQVVGSRGDVQPFVALGTELKRHGHRVRLATHNTFESFVHDSGLEFYPIGGDPTELMAYMVRNPGLIPSVQSLKAGDIGKKRIMVEEMVRGCWLSCVNPDPITFAPFVADAIIANPPSFAHIHCAQALGIPLHMMFTMPWTSTAAFPHPLVNVKFGRVDAAEQMKVNYLSYGVVEVLTWQGLGDIINKWRATLDLEDIAFSQGPRLTEKLDIPFTYCWSPALVPKPRDWSENVDVCGFFFRDPPDYTPPPALAEFLRDGPTPIYIGFGSIVIDDPNALSHMLLEAIRITGTRALISRGWSKLDGPQSDNVMFLGDCPHEWLFQRVSAVMHHGGAGTTACGLLYGKPTTIVPFFGDQPFWGKMVASAGAGPEPIPQKAITVGRLVEAIEFCSSPQAAEAAASIASKMQSENGVKQAVASFHKHLRPYVVECDIIKGRPAVWEYSRRRSTIKLSKLAADILMTHLKIDGNKLKQIETRKIIIETRRWDPLTGVLAAVLGATTDVTKAAVRALKQPVRTLSRRDQHDQRDELNSIELGPTNFYIRPKESRSCVAVTKSAALAFVLGLGTLVKAVATAIVEIPFAFTEGLWQFPRLWGHQVRDFGVIRDWKAGLATWLQVLGFAFYDGLTGLFVQPYRGAKEDGPLGVFKGIAKAIANLHLMLLAAAVGTGAYPLRGIHQSILYLISCKTRRSIQLARRLEGRYLAGKAGTDRVLEHEVLDSFDKLMRREVPRHFMFY
;
A
#
# COMPACT_ATOMS: atom_id res chain seq x y z
N MET A 1 -18.80 -12.26 -30.35
CA MET A 1 -17.71 -13.16 -29.91
C MET A 1 -16.46 -12.41 -29.40
N SER A 2 -16.61 -11.16 -28.93
CA SER A 2 -15.49 -10.21 -28.68
C SER A 2 -15.77 -9.27 -27.47
N GLN A 3 -16.52 -9.73 -26.47
CA GLN A 3 -17.03 -8.84 -25.40
C GLN A 3 -16.86 -9.33 -23.96
N TYR A 4 -16.14 -10.43 -23.73
CA TYR A 4 -15.96 -10.99 -22.38
C TYR A 4 -14.58 -11.64 -22.10
N THR A 5 -13.69 -11.71 -23.10
CA THR A 5 -12.26 -12.08 -23.03
C THR A 5 -11.40 -11.07 -22.26
N ASP A 6 -12.05 -10.05 -21.72
CA ASP A 6 -11.60 -8.72 -22.01
C ASP A 6 -10.75 -8.18 -20.83
N TYR A 7 -11.12 -8.38 -19.56
CA TYR A 7 -10.46 -7.65 -18.45
C TYR A 7 -9.02 -8.08 -18.13
N TYR A 8 -8.54 -9.23 -18.58
CA TYR A 8 -7.25 -9.82 -18.12
C TYR A 8 -6.25 -10.18 -19.23
N GLN A 9 -6.71 -10.24 -20.49
CA GLN A 9 -5.83 -9.91 -21.63
C GLN A 9 -5.25 -8.50 -21.46
N TYR A 10 -5.96 -7.63 -20.73
CA TYR A 10 -5.51 -6.31 -20.32
C TYR A 10 -4.11 -6.30 -19.70
N GLU A 11 -3.85 -7.05 -18.62
CA GLU A 11 -2.61 -6.92 -17.84
C GLU A 11 -1.43 -7.57 -18.57
N GLY A 12 -1.68 -8.68 -19.28
CA GLY A 12 -0.70 -9.29 -20.19
C GLY A 12 -0.36 -8.38 -21.36
N ASN A 13 -1.37 -7.85 -22.06
CA ASN A 13 -1.18 -6.93 -23.18
C ASN A 13 -0.65 -5.56 -22.74
N LEU A 14 -0.96 -5.09 -21.52
CA LEU A 14 -0.43 -3.85 -20.97
C LEU A 14 1.03 -4.03 -20.57
N ALA A 15 1.38 -5.14 -19.91
CA ALA A 15 2.77 -5.47 -19.64
C ALA A 15 3.55 -5.62 -20.95
N GLU A 16 3.00 -6.33 -21.93
CA GLU A 16 3.62 -6.52 -23.25
C GLU A 16 3.72 -5.22 -24.03
N ALA A 17 2.68 -4.37 -24.05
CA ALA A 17 2.72 -3.05 -24.68
C ALA A 17 3.69 -2.10 -23.97
N THR A 18 3.79 -2.14 -22.64
CA THR A 18 4.75 -1.37 -21.85
C THR A 18 6.18 -1.89 -22.04
N LEU A 19 6.36 -3.19 -22.32
CA LEU A 19 7.66 -3.79 -22.62
C LEU A 19 8.09 -3.54 -24.06
N GLN A 20 7.15 -3.47 -25.02
CA GLN A 20 7.40 -3.21 -26.44
C GLN A 20 7.61 -1.72 -26.74
N GLN A 21 6.83 -0.84 -26.10
CA GLN A 21 7.06 0.60 -26.13
C GLN A 21 8.05 0.94 -25.02
N GLN A 22 9.35 1.06 -25.30
CA GLN A 22 10.31 1.58 -24.33
C GLN A 22 9.79 2.94 -23.82
N PRO A 23 9.25 3.04 -22.60
CA PRO A 23 8.60 4.27 -22.17
C PRO A 23 9.68 5.34 -22.02
N THR A 24 9.58 6.42 -22.78
CA THR A 24 10.52 7.53 -22.66
C THR A 24 10.19 8.34 -21.41
N VAL A 25 11.18 8.44 -20.52
CA VAL A 25 11.12 9.32 -19.34
C VAL A 25 11.44 10.73 -19.81
N GLN A 26 10.52 11.66 -19.56
CA GLN A 26 10.74 13.07 -19.83
C GLN A 26 11.60 13.71 -18.75
N ASP A 27 12.07 14.94 -18.98
CA ASP A 27 12.90 15.67 -18.02
C ASP A 27 12.17 16.03 -16.71
N ASP A 28 10.83 16.11 -16.73
CA ASP A 28 9.97 16.23 -15.55
C ASP A 28 9.72 14.87 -14.86
N GLY A 29 10.34 13.83 -15.41
CA GLY A 29 10.39 12.47 -14.95
C GLY A 29 9.12 11.67 -15.15
N ARG A 30 8.05 12.26 -15.63
CA ARG A 30 6.85 11.48 -15.87
C ARG A 30 7.05 10.52 -17.05
N LEU A 31 6.39 9.38 -16.98
CA LEU A 31 6.36 8.42 -18.07
C LEU A 31 5.48 8.96 -19.20
N GLU A 32 6.00 9.00 -20.41
CA GLU A 32 5.19 9.30 -21.59
C GLU A 32 4.55 8.02 -22.12
N LEU A 33 3.21 8.00 -22.19
CA LEU A 33 2.45 6.92 -22.82
C LEU A 33 1.92 7.38 -24.18
N GLN A 34 2.51 6.88 -25.27
CA GLN A 34 2.00 7.08 -26.64
C GLN A 34 1.16 5.86 -27.06
N LEU A 35 -0.11 5.87 -26.69
CA LEU A 35 -1.10 4.89 -27.14
C LEU A 35 -1.90 5.43 -28.33
N ASP A 36 -1.92 4.71 -29.45
CA ASP A 36 -2.83 5.03 -30.55
C ASP A 36 -4.28 4.59 -30.22
N SER A 37 -5.28 5.12 -30.92
CA SER A 37 -6.69 4.77 -30.69
C SER A 37 -6.99 3.27 -30.86
N ARG A 38 -6.20 2.52 -31.65
CA ARG A 38 -6.39 1.07 -31.81
C ARG A 38 -5.88 0.33 -30.57
N THR A 39 -4.74 0.71 -30.02
CA THR A 39 -4.14 0.18 -28.80
C THR A 39 -4.96 0.58 -27.58
N ILE A 40 -5.42 1.83 -27.47
CA ILE A 40 -6.36 2.26 -26.42
C ILE A 40 -7.64 1.41 -26.49
N ASN A 41 -8.22 1.25 -27.68
CA ASN A 41 -9.43 0.44 -27.83
C ASN A 41 -9.16 -1.05 -27.57
N ALA A 42 -8.00 -1.60 -27.91
CA ALA A 42 -7.62 -2.97 -27.56
C ALA A 42 -7.47 -3.14 -26.04
N LEU A 43 -6.82 -2.20 -25.36
CA LEU A 43 -6.63 -2.19 -23.90
C LEU A 43 -7.92 -1.89 -23.12
N THR A 44 -8.90 -1.20 -23.71
CA THR A 44 -10.09 -0.70 -23.00
C THR A 44 -11.39 -1.42 -23.36
N ARG A 45 -11.48 -2.05 -24.53
CA ARG A 45 -12.53 -3.05 -24.85
C ARG A 45 -12.49 -4.21 -23.85
N THR A 46 -11.28 -4.40 -23.37
CA THR A 46 -10.78 -5.33 -22.40
C THR A 46 -11.23 -4.95 -20.95
N SER A 47 -10.97 -3.73 -20.52
CA SER A 47 -11.49 -3.22 -19.24
C SER A 47 -12.94 -2.75 -19.38
N ARG A 48 -13.95 -3.56 -19.03
CA ARG A 48 -15.26 -3.02 -18.64
C ARG A 48 -15.16 -2.60 -17.17
N PRO A 49 -14.91 -1.32 -16.86
CA PRO A 49 -15.25 -0.85 -15.53
C PRO A 49 -16.74 -1.17 -15.29
N LYS A 50 -17.16 -1.29 -14.03
CA LYS A 50 -18.59 -1.12 -13.68
C LYS A 50 -19.02 0.33 -13.96
N LEU A 51 -18.68 0.89 -15.11
CA LEU A 51 -19.31 2.07 -15.67
C LEU A 51 -20.74 1.64 -16.01
N GLY A 52 -21.64 1.73 -15.03
CA GLY A 52 -23.04 1.96 -15.36
C GLY A 52 -23.13 3.14 -16.35
N ARG A 53 -24.19 3.18 -17.17
CA ARG A 53 -24.43 4.23 -18.19
C ARG A 53 -23.87 5.57 -17.72
N VAL A 54 -22.72 5.98 -18.25
CA VAL A 54 -22.14 7.30 -17.98
C VAL A 54 -23.04 8.29 -18.70
N PRO A 55 -23.79 9.15 -17.99
CA PRO A 55 -24.49 10.24 -18.65
C PRO A 55 -23.42 11.15 -19.24
N GLN A 56 -23.64 11.64 -20.46
CA GLN A 56 -22.77 12.62 -21.11
C GLN A 56 -22.43 13.74 -20.12
N LEU A 57 -21.18 13.76 -19.64
CA LEU A 57 -20.69 14.78 -18.72
C LEU A 57 -20.30 16.00 -19.55
N SER A 58 -21.21 16.98 -19.60
CA SER A 58 -20.93 18.33 -20.08
C SER A 58 -19.75 18.94 -19.31
N HIS A 59 -18.97 19.77 -20.01
CA HIS A 59 -17.69 20.45 -19.70
C HIS A 59 -17.58 21.27 -18.38
N ARG A 60 -18.38 20.97 -17.35
CA ARG A 60 -18.37 21.63 -16.05
C ARG A 60 -18.23 20.57 -14.97
N TRP A 61 -17.10 20.59 -14.27
CA TRP A 61 -16.79 19.82 -13.04
C TRP A 61 -17.73 20.13 -11.85
N SER A 62 -18.87 20.80 -12.07
CA SER A 62 -19.62 21.50 -11.04
C SER A 62 -21.07 21.06 -10.82
N LYS A 63 -21.48 19.83 -11.15
CA LYS A 63 -22.82 19.36 -10.74
C LYS A 63 -22.88 17.98 -10.07
N ALA A 64 -23.35 18.05 -8.83
CA ALA A 64 -23.82 17.02 -7.90
C ALA A 64 -22.72 16.14 -7.26
N LEU A 65 -22.23 16.65 -6.12
CA LEU A 65 -21.69 15.87 -5.00
C LEU A 65 -22.76 14.83 -4.60
N ALA A 66 -22.40 13.56 -4.54
CA ALA A 66 -23.10 12.69 -3.59
C ALA A 66 -22.74 13.21 -2.19
N PRO A 67 -23.72 13.54 -1.32
CA PRO A 67 -23.41 13.94 0.05
C PRO A 67 -22.59 12.82 0.69
N GLN A 68 -21.35 13.09 1.08
CA GLN A 68 -20.66 12.21 2.01
C GLN A 68 -21.45 12.26 3.33
N PRO A 69 -21.83 11.11 3.93
CA PRO A 69 -22.54 11.12 5.19
C PRO A 69 -21.74 11.93 6.22
N ARG A 70 -22.39 12.90 6.87
CA ARG A 70 -21.78 13.59 8.02
C ARG A 70 -21.53 12.52 9.11
N PRO A 71 -20.39 12.52 9.82
CA PRO A 71 -20.10 11.56 10.90
C PRO A 71 -20.97 11.72 12.15
N ALA A 72 -22.09 12.44 12.08
CA ALA A 72 -22.87 12.80 13.25
C ALA A 72 -23.59 11.61 13.90
N ASP A 73 -23.77 10.49 13.19
CA ASP A 73 -24.62 9.38 13.65
C ASP A 73 -23.91 8.01 13.76
N SER A 74 -22.58 7.95 13.65
CA SER A 74 -21.88 6.67 13.75
C SER A 74 -21.61 6.32 15.21
N GLU A 75 -22.10 5.17 15.68
CA GLU A 75 -21.88 4.69 17.05
C GLU A 75 -20.39 4.79 17.46
N PRO A 76 -20.11 5.24 18.70
CA PRO A 76 -18.74 5.42 19.17
C PRO A 76 -17.95 4.11 19.08
N PHE A 77 -16.74 4.17 18.52
CA PHE A 77 -15.84 3.02 18.45
C PHE A 77 -15.25 2.73 19.83
N THR A 78 -15.73 1.68 20.50
CA THR A 78 -15.42 1.39 21.90
C THR A 78 -14.12 0.60 22.08
N THR A 79 -13.79 -0.29 21.15
CA THR A 79 -12.63 -1.19 21.26
C THR A 79 -11.30 -0.47 21.14
N LYS A 80 -10.40 -0.66 22.10
CA LYS A 80 -9.07 -0.04 22.13
C LYS A 80 -8.04 -0.97 21.50
N LEU A 81 -7.45 -0.52 20.40
CA LEU A 81 -6.58 -1.31 19.53
C LEU A 81 -5.15 -0.80 19.56
N ASN A 82 -4.20 -1.69 19.30
CA ASN A 82 -2.85 -1.32 18.89
C ASN A 82 -2.84 -1.05 17.39
N ILE A 83 -2.57 0.18 16.99
CA ILE A 83 -2.54 0.59 15.58
C ILE A 83 -1.11 0.95 15.22
N VAL A 84 -0.59 0.34 14.15
CA VAL A 84 0.65 0.78 13.53
C VAL A 84 0.35 1.59 12.28
N ILE A 85 0.97 2.76 12.16
CA ILE A 85 0.86 3.65 11.01
C ILE A 85 2.20 3.62 10.27
N GLN A 86 2.24 3.03 9.08
CA GLN A 86 3.44 2.87 8.27
C GLN A 86 3.50 3.95 7.19
N VAL A 87 4.48 4.86 7.27
CA VAL A 87 4.60 5.98 6.34
C VAL A 87 6.03 6.07 5.82
N VAL A 88 6.17 5.98 4.50
CA VAL A 88 7.43 6.26 3.79
C VAL A 88 7.25 7.55 3.00
N GLY A 89 8.19 8.49 3.16
CA GLY A 89 8.14 9.76 2.44
C GLY A 89 8.82 10.90 3.17
N SER A 90 8.57 12.10 2.66
CA SER A 90 9.10 13.35 3.21
C SER A 90 8.32 13.81 4.44
N ARG A 91 8.70 14.96 5.00
CA ARG A 91 7.91 15.62 6.06
C ARG A 91 6.45 15.86 5.64
N GLY A 92 6.21 16.17 4.36
CA GLY A 92 4.87 16.37 3.81
C GLY A 92 4.00 15.10 3.84
N ASP A 93 4.63 13.93 3.82
CA ASP A 93 3.96 12.64 3.97
C ASP A 93 3.75 12.29 5.44
N VAL A 94 4.75 12.49 6.29
CA VAL A 94 4.70 12.06 7.71
C VAL A 94 3.80 12.95 8.58
N GLN A 95 3.84 14.26 8.37
CA GLN A 95 3.11 15.23 9.21
C GLN A 95 1.58 14.99 9.26
N PRO A 96 0.88 14.71 8.15
CA PRO A 96 -0.53 14.30 8.19
C PRO A 96 -0.79 13.10 9.12
N PHE A 97 0.07 12.08 9.08
CA PHE A 97 -0.13 10.87 9.88
C PHE A 97 0.18 11.04 11.36
N VAL A 98 1.01 12.02 11.74
CA VAL A 98 1.17 12.45 13.13
C VAL A 98 -0.15 13.03 13.67
N ALA A 99 -0.82 13.88 12.89
CA ALA A 99 -2.13 14.43 13.27
C ALA A 99 -3.19 13.32 13.38
N LEU A 100 -3.24 12.40 12.40
CA LEU A 100 -4.10 11.22 12.43
C LEU A 100 -3.85 10.34 13.66
N GLY A 101 -2.59 10.04 13.96
CA GLY A 101 -2.21 9.22 15.10
C GLY A 101 -2.60 9.85 16.42
N THR A 102 -2.47 11.17 16.53
CA THR A 102 -2.87 11.93 17.73
C THR A 102 -4.39 11.86 17.94
N GLU A 103 -5.18 11.98 16.87
CA GLU A 103 -6.64 11.82 16.97
C GLU A 103 -7.04 10.37 17.30
N LEU A 104 -6.43 9.37 16.68
CA LEU A 104 -6.64 7.96 17.06
C LEU A 104 -6.31 7.70 18.54
N LYS A 105 -5.24 8.32 19.05
CA LYS A 105 -4.88 8.24 20.48
C LYS A 105 -5.95 8.87 21.38
N ARG A 106 -6.60 9.97 20.96
CA ARG A 106 -7.75 10.56 21.69
C ARG A 106 -8.95 9.62 21.75
N HIS A 107 -9.13 8.76 20.76
CA HIS A 107 -10.11 7.66 20.80
C HIS A 107 -9.66 6.47 21.68
N GLY A 108 -8.50 6.56 22.33
CA GLY A 108 -7.97 5.57 23.28
C GLY A 108 -7.18 4.42 22.62
N HIS A 109 -6.88 4.52 21.33
CA HIS A 109 -5.98 3.56 20.68
C HIS A 109 -4.54 3.75 21.14
N ARG A 110 -3.77 2.66 21.17
CA ARG A 110 -2.31 2.71 21.33
C ARG A 110 -1.72 2.82 19.93
N VAL A 111 -1.12 3.96 19.62
CA VAL A 111 -0.68 4.27 18.26
C VAL A 111 0.84 4.32 18.18
N ARG A 112 1.38 3.56 17.22
CA ARG A 112 2.80 3.56 16.84
C ARG A 112 2.95 4.04 15.42
N LEU A 113 3.78 5.05 15.20
CA LEU A 113 4.12 5.55 13.87
C LEU A 113 5.49 4.99 13.45
N ALA A 114 5.51 4.29 12.33
CA ALA A 114 6.68 3.67 11.76
C ALA A 114 7.11 4.45 10.49
N THR A 115 8.25 5.13 10.57
CA THR A 115 8.80 5.96 9.48
C THR A 115 10.32 6.11 9.61
N HIS A 116 10.93 6.97 8.80
CA HIS A 116 12.36 7.22 8.79
C HIS A 116 12.88 7.78 10.13
N ASN A 117 14.11 7.41 10.49
CA ASN A 117 14.75 7.78 11.76
C ASN A 117 14.81 9.31 11.99
N THR A 118 14.89 10.10 10.93
CA THR A 118 14.96 11.57 11.01
C THR A 118 13.71 12.21 11.62
N PHE A 119 12.58 11.50 11.69
CA PHE A 119 11.32 11.99 12.25
C PHE A 119 11.04 11.49 13.67
N GLU A 120 11.97 10.77 14.30
CA GLU A 120 11.80 10.19 15.64
C GLU A 120 11.37 11.23 16.69
N SER A 121 12.11 12.34 16.81
CA SER A 121 11.79 13.42 17.75
C SER A 121 10.42 14.01 17.48
N PHE A 122 10.13 14.32 16.21
CA PHE A 122 8.85 14.89 15.80
C PHE A 122 7.64 14.02 16.17
N VAL A 123 7.78 12.69 16.08
CA VAL A 123 6.74 11.72 16.47
C VAL A 123 6.59 11.65 17.99
N HIS A 124 7.70 11.58 18.72
CA HIS A 124 7.70 11.51 20.18
C HIS A 124 7.16 12.78 20.84
N ASP A 125 7.52 13.96 20.32
CA ASP A 125 7.03 15.26 20.79
C ASP A 125 5.52 15.39 20.63
N SER A 126 4.92 14.64 19.69
CA SER A 126 3.48 14.54 19.49
C SER A 126 2.81 13.49 20.41
N GLY A 127 3.58 12.84 21.27
CA GLY A 127 3.12 11.83 22.22
C GLY A 127 2.79 10.47 21.62
N LEU A 128 3.29 10.15 20.42
CA LEU A 128 3.09 8.85 19.77
C LEU A 128 4.27 7.91 20.04
N GLU A 129 4.04 6.60 19.95
CA GLU A 129 5.16 5.64 19.89
C GLU A 129 5.82 5.71 18.51
N PHE A 130 7.14 5.51 18.46
CA PHE A 130 7.92 5.55 17.22
C PHE A 130 8.56 4.18 16.95
N TYR A 131 8.70 3.81 15.68
CA TYR A 131 9.52 2.68 15.27
C TYR A 131 10.30 3.01 13.99
N PRO A 132 11.64 2.88 13.99
CA PRO A 132 12.43 3.18 12.81
C PRO A 132 12.27 2.09 11.75
N ILE A 133 11.96 2.49 10.52
CA ILE A 133 11.92 1.56 9.37
C ILE A 133 13.19 1.64 8.49
N GLY A 134 14.12 2.53 8.81
CA GLY A 134 15.31 2.78 8.00
C GLY A 134 15.02 3.66 6.78
N GLY A 135 16.02 3.77 5.89
CA GLY A 135 16.01 4.69 4.76
C GLY A 135 16.12 6.16 5.14
N ASP A 136 16.79 6.95 4.31
CA ASP A 136 16.90 8.40 4.46
C ASP A 136 15.94 9.11 3.49
N PRO A 137 14.96 9.89 3.99
CA PRO A 137 14.03 10.63 3.14
C PRO A 137 14.75 11.64 2.24
N THR A 138 15.91 12.16 2.67
CA THR A 138 16.75 13.07 1.88
C THR A 138 17.36 12.35 0.68
N GLU A 139 17.86 11.12 0.87
CA GLU A 139 18.37 10.29 -0.24
C GLU A 139 17.24 9.88 -1.19
N LEU A 140 16.06 9.53 -0.66
CA LEU A 140 14.86 9.24 -1.44
C LEU A 140 14.44 10.44 -2.30
N MET A 141 14.38 11.64 -1.70
CA MET A 141 14.02 12.88 -2.40
C MET A 141 15.08 13.29 -3.42
N ALA A 142 16.37 13.25 -3.06
CA ALA A 142 17.46 13.56 -3.99
C ALA A 142 17.47 12.60 -5.19
N TYR A 143 17.17 11.31 -4.96
CA TYR A 143 16.99 10.35 -6.03
C TYR A 143 15.77 10.69 -6.91
N MET A 144 14.62 11.06 -6.32
CA MET A 144 13.43 11.46 -7.07
C MET A 144 13.65 12.77 -7.84
N VAL A 145 14.46 13.69 -7.36
CA VAL A 145 14.82 14.90 -8.12
C VAL A 145 15.71 14.54 -9.33
N ARG A 146 16.69 13.63 -9.14
CA ARG A 146 17.56 13.14 -10.22
C ARG A 146 16.86 12.17 -11.19
N ASN A 147 15.81 11.51 -10.71
CA ASN A 147 14.99 10.56 -11.44
C ASN A 147 13.52 10.88 -11.14
N PRO A 148 12.97 11.93 -11.77
CA PRO A 148 11.62 12.37 -11.46
C PRO A 148 10.53 11.38 -11.91
N GLY A 149 10.95 10.21 -12.39
CA GLY A 149 10.16 9.12 -12.93
C GLY A 149 10.36 7.76 -12.31
N LEU A 150 9.52 6.83 -12.77
CA LEU A 150 9.57 5.44 -12.33
C LEU A 150 10.75 4.66 -12.96
N ILE A 151 11.22 5.08 -14.13
CA ILE A 151 12.37 4.46 -14.79
C ILE A 151 13.64 5.27 -14.41
N PRO A 152 14.68 4.62 -13.87
CA PRO A 152 15.93 5.27 -13.52
C PRO A 152 16.65 5.85 -14.76
N SER A 153 17.25 7.03 -14.59
CA SER A 153 18.13 7.64 -15.60
C SER A 153 19.39 6.80 -15.85
N VAL A 154 19.97 6.94 -17.05
CA VAL A 154 21.23 6.28 -17.43
C VAL A 154 22.40 6.67 -16.48
N GLN A 155 22.39 7.89 -15.95
CA GLN A 155 23.38 8.34 -14.97
C GLN A 155 23.23 7.61 -13.63
N SER A 156 22.00 7.41 -13.15
CA SER A 156 21.73 6.67 -11.91
C SER A 156 22.02 5.17 -12.04
N LEU A 157 21.82 4.60 -13.24
CA LEU A 157 22.25 3.25 -13.58
C LEU A 157 23.78 3.08 -13.47
N LYS A 158 24.54 4.03 -14.04
CA LYS A 158 26.02 4.02 -13.99
C LYS A 158 26.59 4.30 -12.59
N ALA A 159 25.88 5.07 -11.77
CA ALA A 159 26.30 5.40 -10.39
C ALA A 159 26.04 4.26 -9.37
N GLY A 160 25.37 3.18 -9.77
CA GLY A 160 25.04 2.06 -8.87
C GLY A 160 23.89 2.35 -7.90
N ASP A 161 23.15 3.44 -8.12
CA ASP A 161 22.07 3.89 -7.22
C ASP A 161 20.93 2.86 -7.11
N ILE A 162 20.72 2.03 -8.14
CA ILE A 162 19.73 0.96 -8.11
C ILE A 162 20.05 -0.08 -7.03
N GLY A 163 21.31 -0.49 -6.90
CA GLY A 163 21.72 -1.48 -5.91
C GLY A 163 21.47 -0.98 -4.48
N LYS A 164 21.88 0.27 -4.20
CA LYS A 164 21.65 0.94 -2.91
C LYS A 164 20.16 1.07 -2.61
N LYS A 165 19.36 1.53 -3.59
CA LYS A 165 17.92 1.70 -3.43
C LYS A 165 17.20 0.39 -3.15
N ARG A 166 17.61 -0.70 -3.80
CA ARG A 166 17.04 -2.03 -3.56
C ARG A 166 17.35 -2.54 -2.15
N ILE A 167 18.55 -2.27 -1.63
CA ILE A 167 18.92 -2.56 -0.23
C ILE A 167 18.07 -1.74 0.74
N MET A 168 17.91 -0.44 0.47
CA MET A 168 17.08 0.45 1.27
C MET A 168 15.61 -0.02 1.28
N VAL A 169 15.05 -0.45 0.14
CA VAL A 169 13.69 -1.02 0.11
C VAL A 169 13.61 -2.31 0.92
N GLU A 170 14.61 -3.20 0.82
CA GLU A 170 14.67 -4.43 1.64
C GLU A 170 14.71 -4.11 3.14
N GLU A 171 15.45 -3.07 3.54
CA GLU A 171 15.47 -2.55 4.90
C GLU A 171 14.10 -2.00 5.32
N MET A 172 13.49 -1.14 4.50
CA MET A 172 12.18 -0.54 4.78
C MET A 172 11.08 -1.58 4.95
N VAL A 173 10.96 -2.55 4.03
CA VAL A 173 9.92 -3.58 4.15
C VAL A 173 10.12 -4.45 5.39
N ARG A 174 11.37 -4.73 5.74
CA ARG A 174 11.70 -5.43 6.99
C ARG A 174 11.35 -4.58 8.21
N GLY A 175 11.70 -3.31 8.22
CA GLY A 175 11.38 -2.35 9.28
C GLY A 175 9.88 -2.23 9.51
N CYS A 176 9.09 -2.12 8.44
CA CYS A 176 7.64 -2.15 8.47
C CYS A 176 7.10 -3.43 9.15
N TRP A 177 7.61 -4.62 8.80
CA TRP A 177 7.20 -5.85 9.51
C TRP A 177 7.54 -5.83 10.99
N LEU A 178 8.79 -5.45 11.33
CA LEU A 178 9.22 -5.42 12.72
C LEU A 178 8.41 -4.43 13.54
N SER A 179 8.01 -3.28 12.97
CA SER A 179 7.15 -2.30 13.65
C SER A 179 5.82 -2.89 14.14
N CYS A 180 5.32 -3.93 13.47
CA CYS A 180 4.07 -4.59 13.81
C CYS A 180 4.16 -5.58 14.99
N VAL A 181 5.34 -6.12 15.30
CA VAL A 181 5.48 -7.28 16.20
C VAL A 181 6.59 -7.15 17.25
N ASN A 182 7.56 -6.25 17.04
CA ASN A 182 8.65 -6.04 17.97
C ASN A 182 8.25 -5.07 19.09
N PRO A 183 8.88 -5.20 20.27
CA PRO A 183 8.74 -4.20 21.32
C PRO A 183 9.23 -2.83 20.85
N ASP A 184 8.80 -1.80 21.57
CA ASP A 184 9.35 -0.45 21.44
C ASP A 184 10.89 -0.47 21.61
N PRO A 185 11.67 0.15 20.70
CA PRO A 185 13.14 0.06 20.74
C PRO A 185 13.78 0.69 21.99
N ILE A 186 13.11 1.65 22.64
CA ILE A 186 13.65 2.43 23.76
C ILE A 186 13.15 1.86 25.09
N THR A 187 11.83 1.73 25.21
CA THR A 187 11.16 1.30 26.45
C THR A 187 11.08 -0.20 26.59
N PHE A 188 11.38 -0.95 25.52
CA PHE A 188 11.20 -2.40 25.42
C PHE A 188 9.77 -2.87 25.68
N ALA A 189 8.78 -1.96 25.66
CA ALA A 189 7.38 -2.28 25.84
C ALA A 189 6.89 -3.16 24.66
N PRO A 190 6.42 -4.39 24.91
CA PRO A 190 5.90 -5.26 23.85
C PRO A 190 4.76 -4.58 23.08
N PHE A 191 4.69 -4.84 21.77
CA PHE A 191 3.63 -4.31 20.91
C PHE A 191 3.34 -5.32 19.81
N VAL A 192 2.06 -5.63 19.64
CA VAL A 192 1.57 -6.36 18.46
C VAL A 192 0.39 -5.63 17.86
N ALA A 193 0.48 -5.31 16.57
CA ALA A 193 -0.56 -4.59 15.85
C ALA A 193 -1.87 -5.41 15.76
N ASP A 194 -2.99 -4.72 16.00
CA ASP A 194 -4.34 -5.23 15.78
C ASP A 194 -4.95 -4.66 14.48
N ALA A 195 -4.40 -3.56 13.95
CA ALA A 195 -4.71 -2.98 12.64
C ALA A 195 -3.52 -2.19 12.07
N ILE A 196 -3.47 -2.03 10.74
CA ILE A 196 -2.43 -1.27 10.02
C ILE A 196 -3.08 -0.12 9.24
N ILE A 197 -2.51 1.07 9.35
CA ILE A 197 -2.72 2.18 8.42
C ILE A 197 -1.42 2.38 7.64
N ALA A 198 -1.47 2.55 6.32
CA ALA A 198 -0.26 2.75 5.54
C ALA A 198 -0.44 3.64 4.31
N ASN A 199 0.64 4.27 3.86
CA ASN A 199 0.68 4.89 2.54
C ASN A 199 1.27 3.94 1.47
N PRO A 200 0.93 4.08 0.18
CA PRO A 200 1.41 3.18 -0.87
C PRO A 200 2.94 3.05 -0.98
N PRO A 201 3.75 4.13 -0.82
CA PRO A 201 5.23 4.03 -0.85
C PRO A 201 5.86 3.10 0.19
N SER A 202 5.11 2.62 1.19
CA SER A 202 5.64 1.68 2.18
C SER A 202 5.86 0.26 1.63
N PHE A 203 5.13 -0.15 0.58
CA PHE A 203 5.16 -1.46 -0.11
C PHE A 203 4.96 -2.74 0.75
N ALA A 204 5.14 -2.66 2.07
CA ALA A 204 5.07 -3.79 3.00
C ALA A 204 3.65 -4.07 3.52
N HIS A 205 2.77 -3.08 3.40
CA HIS A 205 1.47 -2.99 4.06
C HIS A 205 0.57 -4.23 3.90
N ILE A 206 0.26 -4.65 2.66
CA ILE A 206 -0.61 -5.82 2.37
C ILE A 206 0.02 -7.09 2.94
N HIS A 207 1.33 -7.23 2.83
CA HIS A 207 2.05 -8.44 3.21
C HIS A 207 2.17 -8.57 4.73
N CYS A 208 2.38 -7.45 5.45
CA CYS A 208 2.31 -7.41 6.91
C CYS A 208 0.91 -7.79 7.40
N ALA A 209 -0.13 -7.20 6.81
CA ALA A 209 -1.52 -7.50 7.13
C ALA A 209 -1.87 -8.96 6.85
N GLN A 210 -1.38 -9.52 5.73
CA GLN A 210 -1.54 -10.93 5.37
C GLN A 210 -0.90 -11.85 6.41
N ALA A 211 0.36 -11.61 6.80
CA ALA A 211 1.07 -12.44 7.77
C ALA A 211 0.45 -12.39 9.18
N LEU A 212 -0.10 -11.25 9.58
CA LEU A 212 -0.75 -11.07 10.89
C LEU A 212 -2.22 -11.51 10.92
N GLY A 213 -2.89 -11.56 9.77
CA GLY A 213 -4.32 -11.78 9.66
C GLY A 213 -5.15 -10.63 10.23
N ILE A 214 -4.69 -9.38 10.05
CA ILE A 214 -5.30 -8.16 10.59
C ILE A 214 -5.74 -7.19 9.49
N PRO A 215 -6.70 -6.29 9.76
CA PRO A 215 -7.16 -5.30 8.79
C PRO A 215 -6.07 -4.27 8.41
N LEU A 216 -6.08 -3.91 7.12
CA LEU A 216 -5.28 -2.85 6.52
C LEU A 216 -6.21 -1.75 6.00
N HIS A 217 -5.81 -0.50 6.20
CA HIS A 217 -6.42 0.68 5.61
C HIS A 217 -5.35 1.55 4.95
N MET A 218 -5.50 1.83 3.66
CA MET A 218 -4.57 2.68 2.93
C MET A 218 -4.99 4.15 3.06
N MET A 219 -4.06 5.06 3.34
CA MET A 219 -4.35 6.49 3.30
C MET A 219 -3.28 7.22 2.52
N PHE A 220 -3.68 8.24 1.75
CA PHE A 220 -2.70 8.98 0.97
C PHE A 220 -3.14 10.39 0.59
N THR A 221 -2.15 11.21 0.24
CA THR A 221 -2.33 12.60 -0.16
C THR A 221 -2.44 12.78 -1.67
N MET A 222 -2.00 11.82 -2.49
CA MET A 222 -2.13 11.88 -3.95
C MET A 222 -2.90 10.67 -4.51
N PRO A 223 -3.54 10.79 -5.69
CA PRO A 223 -4.28 9.68 -6.28
C PRO A 223 -3.42 8.44 -6.55
N TRP A 224 -3.93 7.28 -6.16
CA TRP A 224 -3.27 5.98 -6.34
C TRP A 224 -4.21 4.83 -6.76
N THR A 225 -5.52 5.05 -6.68
CA THR A 225 -6.57 4.10 -7.07
C THR A 225 -7.14 4.47 -8.43
N SER A 226 -7.30 3.47 -9.29
CA SER A 226 -7.72 3.64 -10.68
C SER A 226 -9.01 4.45 -10.81
N THR A 227 -9.02 5.44 -11.71
CA THR A 227 -10.20 6.22 -12.07
C THR A 227 -10.09 6.78 -13.49
N ALA A 228 -11.24 6.93 -14.14
CA ALA A 228 -11.39 7.62 -15.40
C ALA A 228 -11.34 9.16 -15.28
N ALA A 229 -11.47 9.72 -14.05
CA ALA A 229 -11.58 11.16 -13.85
C ALA A 229 -10.28 11.93 -14.13
N PHE A 230 -9.14 11.38 -13.75
CA PHE A 230 -7.82 11.98 -13.92
C PHE A 230 -6.74 10.90 -13.98
N PRO A 231 -5.61 11.13 -14.68
CA PRO A 231 -4.55 10.16 -14.80
C PRO A 231 -3.76 10.04 -13.50
N HIS A 232 -3.01 8.94 -13.38
CA HIS A 232 -2.07 8.72 -12.30
C HIS A 232 -1.02 9.87 -12.28
N PRO A 233 -0.73 10.51 -11.13
CA PRO A 233 0.12 11.69 -11.06
C PRO A 233 1.56 11.50 -11.61
N LEU A 234 2.08 10.28 -11.57
CA LEU A 234 3.41 9.92 -12.09
C LEU A 234 3.48 9.66 -13.61
N VAL A 235 2.36 9.77 -14.33
CA VAL A 235 2.30 9.53 -15.79
C VAL A 235 1.95 10.83 -16.51
N ASN A 236 2.71 11.15 -17.55
CA ASN A 236 2.35 12.23 -18.47
C ASN A 236 1.64 11.62 -19.66
N VAL A 237 0.36 11.96 -19.79
CA VAL A 237 -0.42 11.54 -20.94
C VAL A 237 -0.37 12.69 -21.94
N LYS A 238 0.37 12.52 -23.04
CA LYS A 238 0.34 13.44 -24.18
C LYS A 238 -0.29 12.72 -25.37
N PHE A 239 -1.36 13.31 -25.90
CA PHE A 239 -1.95 12.90 -27.17
C PHE A 239 -2.20 14.11 -28.06
N GLY A 240 -2.31 13.85 -29.37
CA GLY A 240 -3.06 14.72 -30.26
C GLY A 240 -4.53 14.84 -29.83
N ARG A 241 -5.39 15.48 -30.63
CA ARG A 241 -6.83 15.62 -30.33
C ARG A 241 -7.50 14.23 -30.21
N VAL A 242 -7.54 13.69 -28.99
CA VAL A 242 -8.35 12.52 -28.58
C VAL A 242 -9.68 13.00 -28.04
N ASP A 243 -10.73 12.22 -28.23
CA ASP A 243 -12.04 12.57 -27.70
C ASP A 243 -12.11 12.36 -26.17
N ALA A 244 -13.15 12.90 -25.53
CA ALA A 244 -13.30 12.83 -24.08
C ALA A 244 -13.44 11.39 -23.54
N ALA A 245 -13.98 10.46 -24.35
CA ALA A 245 -14.17 9.07 -23.94
C ALA A 245 -12.84 8.28 -23.97
N GLU A 246 -11.98 8.57 -24.94
CA GLU A 246 -10.61 8.05 -25.01
C GLU A 246 -9.75 8.58 -23.87
N GLN A 247 -9.89 9.86 -23.48
CA GLN A 247 -9.15 10.42 -22.35
C GLN A 247 -9.52 9.72 -21.02
N MET A 248 -10.82 9.47 -20.78
CA MET A 248 -11.30 8.75 -19.60
C MET A 248 -10.69 7.35 -19.48
N LYS A 249 -10.63 6.65 -20.61
CA LYS A 249 -9.97 5.35 -20.69
C LYS A 249 -8.50 5.45 -20.31
N VAL A 250 -7.76 6.38 -20.91
CA VAL A 250 -6.32 6.50 -20.63
C VAL A 250 -6.05 6.88 -19.18
N ASN A 251 -6.87 7.76 -18.60
CA ASN A 251 -6.77 8.08 -17.17
C ASN A 251 -6.80 6.80 -16.33
N TYR A 252 -7.77 5.91 -16.58
CA TYR A 252 -7.86 4.62 -15.89
C TYR A 252 -6.65 3.71 -16.17
N LEU A 253 -6.20 3.65 -17.44
CA LEU A 253 -5.06 2.82 -17.86
C LEU A 253 -3.75 3.21 -17.16
N SER A 254 -3.54 4.51 -16.94
CA SER A 254 -2.28 5.03 -16.39
C SER A 254 -1.93 4.47 -15.01
N TYR A 255 -2.93 4.12 -14.18
CA TYR A 255 -2.72 3.49 -12.86
C TYR A 255 -2.14 2.08 -13.00
N GLY A 256 -2.67 1.29 -13.95
CA GLY A 256 -2.17 -0.05 -14.23
C GLY A 256 -0.71 -0.05 -14.69
N VAL A 257 -0.31 0.92 -15.52
CA VAL A 257 1.08 1.07 -15.97
C VAL A 257 2.03 1.31 -14.80
N VAL A 258 1.68 2.24 -13.92
CA VAL A 258 2.51 2.57 -12.75
C VAL A 258 2.70 1.37 -11.84
N GLU A 259 1.64 0.61 -11.58
CA GLU A 259 1.74 -0.55 -10.71
C GLU A 259 2.47 -1.73 -11.37
N VAL A 260 2.34 -1.94 -12.68
CA VAL A 260 3.15 -2.91 -13.44
C VAL A 260 4.64 -2.58 -13.33
N LEU A 261 5.03 -1.32 -13.57
CA LEU A 261 6.43 -0.89 -13.48
C LEU A 261 6.95 -0.97 -12.05
N THR A 262 6.13 -0.60 -11.06
CA THR A 262 6.47 -0.74 -9.64
C THR A 262 6.73 -2.21 -9.30
N TRP A 263 5.85 -3.12 -9.73
CA TRP A 263 6.00 -4.55 -9.48
C TRP A 263 7.19 -5.16 -10.24
N GLN A 264 7.50 -4.69 -11.45
CA GLN A 264 8.70 -5.07 -12.19
C GLN A 264 9.99 -4.68 -11.46
N GLY A 265 10.01 -3.51 -10.84
CA GLY A 265 11.17 -3.03 -10.09
C GLY A 265 11.36 -3.69 -8.72
N LEU A 266 10.27 -4.05 -8.04
CA LEU A 266 10.30 -4.43 -6.61
C LEU A 266 9.77 -5.83 -6.29
N GLY A 267 9.04 -6.48 -7.20
CA GLY A 267 8.31 -7.72 -6.93
C GLY A 267 9.23 -8.87 -6.47
N ASP A 268 10.47 -8.92 -6.96
CA ASP A 268 11.44 -9.94 -6.57
C ASP A 268 11.99 -9.71 -5.14
N ILE A 269 12.22 -8.45 -4.74
CA ILE A 269 12.59 -8.07 -3.37
C ILE A 269 11.45 -8.42 -2.41
N ILE A 270 10.23 -8.05 -2.79
CA ILE A 270 9.03 -8.29 -2.00
C ILE A 270 8.83 -9.80 -1.82
N ASN A 271 8.90 -10.61 -2.90
CA ASN A 271 8.75 -12.06 -2.80
C ASN A 271 9.86 -12.72 -1.97
N LYS A 272 11.12 -12.30 -2.13
CA LYS A 272 12.23 -12.77 -1.30
C LYS A 272 11.97 -12.51 0.19
N TRP A 273 11.43 -11.34 0.54
CA TRP A 273 11.07 -10.99 1.91
C TRP A 273 9.81 -11.71 2.39
N ARG A 274 8.77 -11.86 1.55
CA ARG A 274 7.55 -12.64 1.84
C ARG A 274 7.87 -14.08 2.25
N ALA A 275 8.83 -14.71 1.58
CA ALA A 275 9.30 -16.04 1.96
C ALA A 275 9.87 -16.10 3.39
N THR A 276 10.40 -14.99 3.92
CA THR A 276 10.86 -14.91 5.32
C THR A 276 9.72 -14.79 6.34
N LEU A 277 8.54 -14.40 5.88
CA LEU A 277 7.29 -14.33 6.65
C LEU A 277 6.42 -15.58 6.47
N ASP A 278 6.98 -16.63 5.87
CA ASP A 278 6.27 -17.86 5.51
C ASP A 278 5.07 -17.65 4.56
N LEU A 279 5.08 -16.57 3.77
CA LEU A 279 4.07 -16.27 2.76
C LEU A 279 4.49 -16.78 1.38
N GLU A 280 3.50 -17.10 0.53
CA GLU A 280 3.74 -17.54 -0.85
C GLU A 280 4.23 -16.40 -1.75
N ASP A 281 4.99 -16.73 -2.80
CA ASP A 281 5.37 -15.76 -3.82
C ASP A 281 4.12 -15.28 -4.60
N ILE A 282 4.08 -13.99 -4.89
CA ILE A 282 3.05 -13.40 -5.74
C ILE A 282 3.56 -13.44 -7.18
N ALA A 283 2.78 -14.07 -8.06
CA ALA A 283 3.08 -14.10 -9.49
C ALA A 283 3.11 -12.68 -10.08
N PHE A 284 3.96 -12.46 -11.09
CA PHE A 284 4.12 -11.14 -11.72
C PHE A 284 2.78 -10.53 -12.17
N SER A 285 1.92 -11.33 -12.79
CA SER A 285 0.60 -10.92 -13.25
C SER A 285 -0.40 -10.58 -12.14
N GLN A 286 -0.12 -10.93 -10.89
CA GLN A 286 -1.03 -10.69 -9.77
C GLN A 286 -0.61 -9.52 -8.89
N GLY A 287 0.65 -9.08 -8.98
CA GLY A 287 1.20 -7.97 -8.20
C GLY A 287 0.55 -6.61 -8.47
N PRO A 288 0.27 -6.24 -9.72
CA PRO A 288 -0.45 -5.00 -10.03
C PRO A 288 -1.89 -5.06 -9.50
N ARG A 289 -2.37 -3.92 -9.01
CA ARG A 289 -3.70 -3.62 -8.48
C ARG A 289 -4.12 -4.46 -7.30
N LEU A 290 -3.18 -4.92 -6.48
CA LEU A 290 -3.48 -5.74 -5.30
C LEU A 290 -4.42 -5.03 -4.32
N THR A 291 -4.27 -3.72 -4.11
CA THR A 291 -5.16 -2.94 -3.23
C THR A 291 -6.61 -2.98 -3.72
N GLU A 292 -6.83 -2.83 -5.03
CA GLU A 292 -8.15 -2.91 -5.66
C GLU A 292 -8.69 -4.35 -5.71
N LYS A 293 -7.85 -5.32 -6.11
CA LYS A 293 -8.22 -6.75 -6.21
C LYS A 293 -8.63 -7.35 -4.86
N LEU A 294 -8.10 -6.82 -3.76
CA LEU A 294 -8.37 -7.28 -2.39
C LEU A 294 -9.42 -6.42 -1.65
N ASP A 295 -10.04 -5.45 -2.35
CA ASP A 295 -10.98 -4.48 -1.77
C ASP A 295 -10.43 -3.86 -0.47
N ILE A 296 -9.17 -3.42 -0.51
CA ILE A 296 -8.55 -2.74 0.62
C ILE A 296 -9.19 -1.34 0.75
N PRO A 297 -9.69 -0.95 1.94
CA PRO A 297 -10.17 0.40 2.18
C PRO A 297 -9.09 1.44 1.91
N PHE A 298 -9.49 2.54 1.26
CA PHE A 298 -8.60 3.63 0.90
C PHE A 298 -9.21 4.97 1.33
N THR A 299 -8.44 5.83 1.97
CA THR A 299 -8.87 7.20 2.31
C THR A 299 -7.91 8.22 1.77
N TYR A 300 -8.44 9.18 1.03
CA TYR A 300 -7.68 10.30 0.52
C TYR A 300 -7.77 11.53 1.42
N CYS A 301 -6.60 12.08 1.72
CA CYS A 301 -6.37 13.17 2.67
C CYS A 301 -6.36 14.53 1.96
N TRP A 302 -7.35 14.77 1.10
CA TRP A 302 -7.55 16.05 0.41
C TRP A 302 -8.99 16.53 0.50
N SER A 303 -9.19 17.82 0.24
CA SER A 303 -10.52 18.43 0.29
C SER A 303 -11.41 17.99 -0.89
N PRO A 304 -12.62 17.47 -0.63
CA PRO A 304 -13.62 17.23 -1.68
C PRO A 304 -14.11 18.53 -2.35
N ALA A 305 -13.86 19.71 -1.76
CA ALA A 305 -14.14 20.99 -2.39
C ALA A 305 -13.20 21.30 -3.57
N LEU A 306 -11.96 20.79 -3.52
CA LEU A 306 -10.99 20.90 -4.62
C LEU A 306 -11.08 19.70 -5.56
N VAL A 307 -10.94 18.48 -5.02
CA VAL A 307 -10.99 17.23 -5.80
C VAL A 307 -12.10 16.34 -5.24
N PRO A 308 -13.31 16.36 -5.84
CA PRO A 308 -14.41 15.54 -5.37
C PRO A 308 -14.14 14.05 -5.60
N LYS A 309 -14.80 13.18 -4.83
CA LYS A 309 -14.76 11.73 -5.04
C LYS A 309 -15.24 11.39 -6.46
N PRO A 310 -14.40 10.78 -7.32
CA PRO A 310 -14.80 10.24 -8.61
C PRO A 310 -15.98 9.28 -8.49
N ARG A 311 -16.88 9.32 -9.49
CA ARG A 311 -18.11 8.51 -9.50
C ARG A 311 -17.87 7.03 -9.73
N ASP A 312 -16.72 6.68 -10.29
CA ASP A 312 -16.30 5.31 -10.58
C ASP A 312 -15.54 4.65 -9.41
N TRP A 313 -15.26 5.40 -8.33
CA TRP A 313 -14.76 4.81 -7.09
C TRP A 313 -15.87 4.14 -6.28
N SER A 314 -15.56 2.95 -5.78
CA SER A 314 -16.41 2.15 -4.91
C SER A 314 -16.55 2.74 -3.49
N GLU A 315 -17.42 2.15 -2.68
CA GLU A 315 -17.73 2.61 -1.32
C GLU A 315 -16.58 2.45 -0.33
N ASN A 316 -15.59 1.60 -0.63
CA ASN A 316 -14.38 1.41 0.16
C ASN A 316 -13.34 2.52 -0.04
N VAL A 317 -13.60 3.52 -0.90
CA VAL A 317 -12.72 4.67 -1.12
C VAL A 317 -13.38 5.95 -0.63
N ASP A 318 -12.79 6.61 0.37
CA ASP A 318 -13.30 7.85 0.95
C ASP A 318 -12.39 9.05 0.64
N VAL A 319 -12.96 10.26 0.61
CA VAL A 319 -12.23 11.55 0.51
C VAL A 319 -12.63 12.37 1.72
N CYS A 320 -11.68 12.64 2.64
CA CYS A 320 -12.01 13.07 3.99
C CYS A 320 -11.76 14.56 4.28
N GLY A 321 -10.95 15.24 3.46
CA GLY A 321 -10.43 16.57 3.77
C GLY A 321 -8.91 16.55 3.99
N PHE A 322 -8.28 17.72 3.83
CA PHE A 322 -6.86 17.89 4.16
C PHE A 322 -6.64 17.84 5.67
N PHE A 323 -5.43 17.43 6.07
CA PHE A 323 -5.05 17.34 7.48
C PHE A 323 -4.31 18.61 7.88
N PHE A 324 -5.07 19.57 8.39
CA PHE A 324 -4.52 20.83 8.89
C PHE A 324 -4.12 20.72 10.36
N ARG A 325 -3.16 21.56 10.75
CA ARG A 325 -2.83 21.86 12.14
C ARG A 325 -3.20 23.30 12.43
N ASP A 326 -3.36 23.60 13.72
CA ASP A 326 -3.49 24.99 14.15
C ASP A 326 -2.21 25.77 13.81
N PRO A 327 -2.33 27.04 13.37
CA PRO A 327 -1.16 27.88 13.13
C PRO A 327 -0.29 27.96 14.39
N PRO A 328 1.04 27.83 14.29
CA PRO A 328 1.90 27.99 15.44
C PRO A 328 1.84 29.44 15.94
N ASP A 329 2.03 29.62 17.25
CA ASP A 329 2.29 30.95 17.80
C ASP A 329 3.66 31.41 17.28
N TYR A 330 3.65 32.41 16.40
CA TYR A 330 4.82 32.85 15.65
C TYR A 330 4.95 34.36 15.74
N THR A 331 6.11 34.80 16.26
CA THR A 331 6.50 36.20 16.29
C THR A 331 7.39 36.50 15.08
N PRO A 332 6.94 37.30 14.10
CA PRO A 332 7.74 37.61 12.93
C PRO A 332 8.95 38.49 13.31
N PRO A 333 10.08 38.36 12.60
CA PRO A 333 11.18 39.32 12.71
C PRO A 333 10.70 40.76 12.41
N PRO A 334 11.28 41.80 13.06
CA PRO A 334 10.84 43.20 12.87
C PRO A 334 10.77 43.62 11.41
N ALA A 335 11.79 43.28 10.60
CA ALA A 335 11.81 43.59 9.17
C ALA A 335 10.63 42.99 8.40
N LEU A 336 10.17 41.78 8.76
CA LEU A 336 9.00 41.15 8.13
C LEU A 336 7.71 41.85 8.56
N ALA A 337 7.60 42.20 9.84
CA ALA A 337 6.44 42.92 10.35
C ALA A 337 6.31 44.31 9.71
N GLU A 338 7.42 45.04 9.57
CA GLU A 338 7.48 46.35 8.92
C GLU A 338 7.14 46.25 7.43
N PHE A 339 7.74 45.32 6.69
CA PHE A 339 7.44 45.11 5.27
C PHE A 339 5.96 44.80 5.02
N LEU A 340 5.36 43.94 5.84
CA LEU A 340 3.94 43.60 5.75
C LEU A 340 3.03 44.81 6.04
N ARG A 341 3.43 45.70 6.96
CA ARG A 341 2.66 46.88 7.36
C ARG A 341 2.78 48.03 6.36
N ASP A 342 3.97 48.28 5.83
CA ASP A 342 4.31 49.54 5.16
C ASP A 342 4.04 49.51 3.63
N GLY A 343 2.92 48.91 3.20
CA GLY A 343 2.46 48.99 1.81
C GLY A 343 1.35 47.99 1.40
N PRO A 344 1.09 47.80 0.08
CA PRO A 344 0.07 46.88 -0.44
C PRO A 344 0.35 45.40 -0.14
N THR A 345 -0.67 44.59 0.15
CA THR A 345 -0.49 43.17 0.51
C THR A 345 0.36 42.40 -0.52
N PRO A 346 1.51 41.82 -0.12
CA PRO A 346 2.42 41.18 -1.07
C PRO A 346 1.93 39.79 -1.51
N ILE A 347 2.49 39.27 -2.61
CA ILE A 347 2.39 37.85 -2.99
C ILE A 347 3.50 37.05 -2.31
N TYR A 348 3.26 35.76 -2.04
CA TYR A 348 4.32 34.84 -1.61
C TYR A 348 4.87 34.06 -2.81
N ILE A 349 6.19 33.88 -2.87
CA ILE A 349 6.87 33.01 -3.85
C ILE A 349 7.81 32.06 -3.11
N GLY A 350 7.62 30.75 -3.28
CA GLY A 350 8.49 29.75 -2.65
C GLY A 350 8.37 28.34 -3.23
N PHE A 351 9.51 27.78 -3.63
CA PHE A 351 9.57 26.44 -4.25
C PHE A 351 9.98 25.32 -3.28
N GLY A 352 10.09 25.62 -1.98
CA GLY A 352 10.40 24.62 -0.94
C GLY A 352 11.82 24.05 -1.04
N SER A 353 11.98 22.79 -0.65
CA SER A 353 13.26 22.07 -0.62
C SER A 353 13.70 21.51 -1.99
N ILE A 354 13.46 22.25 -3.07
CA ILE A 354 13.80 21.81 -4.43
C ILE A 354 15.15 22.37 -4.86
N VAL A 355 15.99 21.51 -5.43
CA VAL A 355 17.26 21.91 -6.05
C VAL A 355 16.94 22.50 -7.43
N ILE A 356 17.40 23.73 -7.66
CA ILE A 356 17.19 24.46 -8.92
C ILE A 356 18.55 24.57 -9.60
N ASP A 357 18.61 24.21 -10.89
CA ASP A 357 19.87 24.18 -11.65
C ASP A 357 20.53 25.56 -11.77
N ASP A 358 19.74 26.59 -12.06
CA ASP A 358 20.19 27.99 -12.09
C ASP A 358 19.27 28.90 -11.24
N PRO A 359 19.55 29.00 -9.93
CA PRO A 359 18.79 29.85 -9.01
C PRO A 359 18.88 31.35 -9.35
N ASN A 360 19.99 31.79 -9.96
CA ASN A 360 20.22 33.20 -10.29
C ASN A 360 19.34 33.63 -11.47
N ALA A 361 19.31 32.83 -12.53
CA ALA A 361 18.44 33.10 -13.69
C ALA A 361 16.96 33.13 -13.27
N LEU A 362 16.52 32.19 -12.42
CA LEU A 362 15.15 32.19 -11.91
C LEU A 362 14.86 33.43 -11.06
N SER A 363 15.78 33.81 -10.16
CA SER A 363 15.64 35.01 -9.32
C SER A 363 15.52 36.26 -10.19
N HIS A 364 16.35 36.41 -11.22
CA HIS A 364 16.24 37.51 -12.18
C HIS A 364 14.89 37.56 -12.89
N MET A 365 14.38 36.41 -13.37
CA MET A 365 13.07 36.37 -14.03
C MET A 365 11.92 36.74 -13.08
N LEU A 366 11.98 36.30 -11.82
CA LEU A 366 10.99 36.64 -10.80
C LEU A 366 11.01 38.14 -10.49
N LEU A 367 12.18 38.70 -10.22
CA LEU A 367 12.35 40.13 -9.92
C LEU A 367 11.85 41.00 -11.08
N GLU A 368 12.13 40.62 -12.32
CA GLU A 368 11.64 41.36 -13.48
C GLU A 368 10.12 41.27 -13.64
N ALA A 369 9.50 40.10 -13.42
CA ALA A 369 8.05 39.97 -13.44
C ALA A 369 7.36 40.80 -12.34
N ILE A 370 7.97 40.83 -11.14
CA ILE A 370 7.51 41.67 -10.02
C ILE A 370 7.61 43.15 -10.38
N ARG A 371 8.72 43.57 -11.00
CA ARG A 371 8.94 44.94 -11.47
C ARG A 371 7.91 45.36 -12.51
N ILE A 372 7.60 44.50 -13.48
CA ILE A 372 6.61 44.77 -14.55
C ILE A 372 5.20 44.89 -13.98
N THR A 373 4.81 43.98 -13.09
CA THR A 373 3.46 43.97 -12.49
C THR A 373 3.27 45.02 -11.41
N GLY A 374 4.36 45.58 -10.87
CA GLY A 374 4.34 46.53 -9.75
C GLY A 374 3.83 45.92 -8.44
N THR A 375 3.83 44.59 -8.33
CA THR A 375 3.39 43.90 -7.10
C THR A 375 4.51 43.87 -6.06
N ARG A 376 4.15 43.80 -4.77
CA ARG A 376 5.12 43.48 -3.71
C ARG A 376 5.22 41.96 -3.55
N ALA A 377 6.40 41.44 -3.25
CA ALA A 377 6.64 40.00 -3.14
C ALA A 377 7.51 39.63 -1.93
N LEU A 378 7.13 38.50 -1.32
CA LEU A 378 7.89 37.78 -0.32
C LEU A 378 8.51 36.54 -0.97
N ILE A 379 9.83 36.49 -1.13
CA ILE A 379 10.51 35.38 -1.80
C ILE A 379 11.22 34.52 -0.76
N SER A 380 10.77 33.27 -0.60
CA SER A 380 11.44 32.32 0.29
C SER A 380 12.77 31.86 -0.31
N ARG A 381 13.86 32.00 0.46
CA ARG A 381 15.21 31.55 0.04
C ARG A 381 15.25 30.03 -0.20
N GLY A 382 14.57 29.25 0.64
CA GLY A 382 14.48 27.80 0.53
C GLY A 382 15.84 27.09 0.45
N TRP A 383 15.85 25.83 -0.02
CA TRP A 383 17.09 25.10 -0.31
C TRP A 383 17.81 25.62 -1.57
N SER A 384 17.06 26.29 -2.44
CA SER A 384 17.53 26.84 -3.69
C SER A 384 18.37 28.12 -3.51
N LYS A 385 18.43 28.67 -2.28
CA LYS A 385 19.16 29.89 -1.92
C LYS A 385 18.88 31.05 -2.89
N LEU A 386 17.61 31.25 -3.24
CA LEU A 386 17.20 32.38 -4.08
C LEU A 386 17.64 33.68 -3.41
N ASP A 387 18.35 34.53 -4.15
CA ASP A 387 18.85 35.81 -3.69
C ASP A 387 18.88 36.80 -4.86
N GLY A 388 19.03 38.09 -4.56
CA GLY A 388 19.02 39.11 -5.59
C GLY A 388 19.17 40.52 -5.01
N PRO A 389 19.23 41.55 -5.87
CA PRO A 389 19.29 42.93 -5.44
C PRO A 389 18.08 43.27 -4.55
N GLN A 390 18.36 43.93 -3.42
CA GLN A 390 17.31 44.43 -2.53
C GLN A 390 16.49 45.49 -3.24
N SER A 391 15.17 45.45 -3.07
CA SER A 391 14.25 46.47 -3.58
C SER A 391 13.11 46.66 -2.60
N ASP A 392 12.52 47.85 -2.56
CA ASP A 392 11.42 48.18 -1.63
C ASP A 392 10.18 47.29 -1.83
N ASN A 393 10.04 46.67 -3.00
CA ASN A 393 8.93 45.77 -3.34
C ASN A 393 9.23 44.30 -3.07
N VAL A 394 10.46 43.93 -2.71
CA VAL A 394 10.85 42.51 -2.55
C VAL A 394 11.58 42.29 -1.25
N MET A 395 11.07 41.36 -0.44
CA MET A 395 11.75 40.88 0.76
C MET A 395 12.06 39.38 0.64
N PHE A 396 13.32 39.02 0.84
CA PHE A 396 13.74 37.62 0.91
C PHE A 396 13.53 37.06 2.33
N LEU A 397 12.86 35.91 2.42
CA LEU A 397 12.50 35.26 3.67
C LEU A 397 13.38 34.03 3.95
N GLY A 398 13.76 33.88 5.22
CA GLY A 398 14.15 32.60 5.79
C GLY A 398 12.94 31.71 6.09
N ASP A 399 13.07 30.86 7.11
CA ASP A 399 11.98 29.99 7.54
C ASP A 399 10.83 30.80 8.16
N CYS A 400 9.61 30.59 7.65
CA CYS A 400 8.39 31.23 8.14
C CYS A 400 7.21 30.26 7.99
N PRO A 401 6.39 30.01 9.02
CA PRO A 401 5.25 29.10 8.94
C PRO A 401 4.22 29.56 7.90
N HIS A 402 3.87 28.68 6.96
CA HIS A 402 2.91 29.00 5.90
C HIS A 402 1.51 29.28 6.45
N GLU A 403 1.12 28.59 7.52
CA GLU A 403 -0.19 28.78 8.16
C GLU A 403 -0.35 30.20 8.71
N TRP A 404 0.74 30.83 9.17
CA TRP A 404 0.75 32.21 9.64
C TRP A 404 0.89 33.18 8.47
N LEU A 405 1.83 32.91 7.56
CA LEU A 405 2.19 33.84 6.50
C LEU A 405 1.08 33.98 5.45
N PHE A 406 0.44 32.87 5.07
CA PHE A 406 -0.55 32.88 4.00
C PHE A 406 -1.83 33.64 4.38
N GLN A 407 -2.05 33.97 5.65
CA GLN A 407 -3.12 34.88 6.05
C GLN A 407 -2.85 36.34 5.64
N ARG A 408 -1.58 36.69 5.37
CA ARG A 408 -1.08 38.07 5.19
C ARG A 408 -0.58 38.35 3.77
N VAL A 409 -0.89 37.48 2.82
CA VAL A 409 -0.53 37.62 1.41
C VAL A 409 -1.78 37.65 0.52
N SER A 410 -1.65 38.21 -0.67
CA SER A 410 -2.74 38.32 -1.65
C SER A 410 -2.84 37.07 -2.54
N ALA A 411 -1.71 36.49 -2.94
CA ALA A 411 -1.62 35.26 -3.72
C ALA A 411 -0.37 34.45 -3.36
N VAL A 412 -0.31 33.21 -3.82
CA VAL A 412 0.77 32.26 -3.53
C VAL A 412 1.30 31.64 -4.82
N MET A 413 2.61 31.69 -5.05
CA MET A 413 3.30 30.99 -6.12
C MET A 413 4.24 29.95 -5.53
N HIS A 414 4.06 28.68 -5.89
CA HIS A 414 4.87 27.61 -5.30
C HIS A 414 5.02 26.39 -6.20
N HIS A 415 5.84 25.45 -5.75
CA HIS A 415 6.14 24.21 -6.48
C HIS A 415 4.94 23.27 -6.70
N GLY A 416 3.90 23.32 -5.86
CA GLY A 416 2.71 22.48 -6.01
C GLY A 416 2.64 21.29 -5.08
N GLY A 417 3.41 21.27 -3.98
CA GLY A 417 3.26 20.23 -2.97
C GLY A 417 1.86 20.24 -2.37
N ALA A 418 1.31 19.06 -2.07
CA ALA A 418 -0.06 18.90 -1.55
C ALA A 418 -0.33 19.79 -0.32
N GLY A 419 0.60 19.84 0.64
CA GLY A 419 0.47 20.62 1.86
C GLY A 419 0.45 22.14 1.63
N THR A 420 1.37 22.67 0.80
CA THR A 420 1.42 24.10 0.49
C THR A 420 0.20 24.52 -0.33
N THR A 421 -0.24 23.69 -1.28
CA THR A 421 -1.46 23.91 -2.06
C THR A 421 -2.68 23.96 -1.15
N ALA A 422 -2.80 23.00 -0.23
CA ALA A 422 -3.89 22.96 0.75
C ALA A 422 -3.90 24.20 1.64
N CYS A 423 -2.73 24.65 2.13
CA CYS A 423 -2.62 25.83 2.97
C CYS A 423 -3.03 27.11 2.24
N GLY A 424 -2.57 27.30 0.99
CA GLY A 424 -2.94 28.46 0.17
C GLY A 424 -4.45 28.56 -0.04
N LEU A 425 -5.07 27.43 -0.43
CA LEU A 425 -6.51 27.35 -0.66
C LEU A 425 -7.34 27.47 0.62
N LEU A 426 -6.86 26.96 1.76
CA LEU A 426 -7.56 27.10 3.05
C LEU A 426 -7.77 28.57 3.44
N TYR A 427 -6.78 29.41 3.15
CA TYR A 427 -6.83 30.87 3.39
C TYR A 427 -7.36 31.66 2.19
N GLY A 428 -7.93 30.98 1.19
CA GLY A 428 -8.58 31.59 0.03
C GLY A 428 -7.62 32.36 -0.87
N LYS A 429 -6.37 31.90 -0.98
CA LYS A 429 -5.35 32.57 -1.80
C LYS A 429 -5.31 32.00 -3.22
N PRO A 430 -5.49 32.83 -4.26
CA PRO A 430 -5.17 32.44 -5.62
C PRO A 430 -3.75 31.86 -5.69
N THR A 431 -3.62 30.73 -6.38
CA THR A 431 -2.41 29.89 -6.29
C THR A 431 -1.83 29.58 -7.67
N THR A 432 -0.64 30.06 -7.96
CA THR A 432 0.15 29.68 -9.14
C THR A 432 1.06 28.49 -8.81
N ILE A 433 1.00 27.45 -9.62
CA ILE A 433 1.82 26.24 -9.44
C ILE A 433 2.89 26.15 -10.52
N VAL A 434 4.14 26.03 -10.08
CA VAL A 434 5.33 25.84 -10.92
C VAL A 434 5.91 24.46 -10.62
N PRO A 435 5.45 23.39 -11.29
CA PRO A 435 5.81 22.05 -10.89
C PRO A 435 7.18 21.61 -11.40
N PHE A 436 7.81 20.75 -10.60
CA PHE A 436 9.10 20.13 -10.86
C PHE A 436 8.98 18.62 -11.07
N PHE A 437 8.28 17.90 -10.18
CA PHE A 437 8.14 16.45 -10.26
C PHE A 437 6.92 15.92 -9.48
N GLY A 438 6.64 14.62 -9.62
CA GLY A 438 5.66 13.91 -8.79
C GLY A 438 4.22 14.36 -8.99
N ASP A 439 3.54 14.64 -7.89
CA ASP A 439 2.14 15.05 -7.81
C ASP A 439 1.92 16.55 -8.11
N GLN A 440 2.99 17.34 -8.16
CA GLN A 440 2.91 18.79 -8.31
C GLN A 440 2.13 19.26 -9.55
N PRO A 441 2.35 18.73 -10.77
CA PRO A 441 1.52 19.12 -11.91
C PRO A 441 0.06 18.63 -11.81
N PHE A 442 -0.23 17.58 -11.03
CA PHE A 442 -1.62 17.18 -10.78
C PHE A 442 -2.33 18.27 -9.98
N TRP A 443 -1.73 18.74 -8.87
CA TRP A 443 -2.27 19.85 -8.09
C TRP A 443 -2.40 21.13 -8.90
N GLY A 444 -1.40 21.44 -9.73
CA GLY A 444 -1.46 22.54 -10.70
C GLY A 444 -2.71 22.51 -11.56
N LYS A 445 -2.98 21.37 -12.19
CA LYS A 445 -4.18 21.19 -13.02
C LYS A 445 -5.47 21.25 -12.22
N MET A 446 -5.49 20.75 -10.98
CA MET A 446 -6.70 20.80 -10.14
C MET A 446 -7.02 22.24 -9.71
N VAL A 447 -6.02 23.02 -9.32
CA VAL A 447 -6.17 24.45 -8.99
C VAL A 447 -6.65 25.25 -10.21
N ALA A 448 -6.02 25.04 -11.36
CA ALA A 448 -6.40 25.68 -12.62
C ALA A 448 -7.84 25.33 -13.03
N SER A 449 -8.21 24.05 -12.98
CA SER A 449 -9.55 23.57 -13.31
C SER A 449 -10.64 24.13 -12.37
N ALA A 450 -10.26 24.46 -11.13
CA ALA A 450 -11.14 25.09 -10.16
C ALA A 450 -11.23 26.61 -10.34
N GLY A 451 -10.43 27.21 -11.23
CA GLY A 451 -10.36 28.65 -11.46
C GLY A 451 -9.63 29.43 -10.37
N ALA A 452 -9.02 28.74 -9.39
CA ALA A 452 -8.33 29.36 -8.26
C ALA A 452 -6.86 29.70 -8.56
N GLY A 453 -6.42 29.49 -9.80
CA GLY A 453 -5.07 29.80 -10.27
C GLY A 453 -4.94 29.59 -11.78
N PRO A 454 -3.84 30.03 -12.40
CA PRO A 454 -3.58 29.81 -13.81
C PRO A 454 -3.17 28.36 -14.11
N GLU A 455 -3.11 28.00 -15.40
CA GLU A 455 -2.50 26.73 -15.82
C GLU A 455 -1.06 26.61 -15.26
N PRO A 456 -0.65 25.41 -14.78
CA PRO A 456 0.66 25.25 -14.18
C PRO A 456 1.77 25.51 -15.18
N ILE A 457 2.84 26.18 -14.72
CA ILE A 457 4.00 26.55 -15.56
C ILE A 457 5.12 25.55 -15.28
N PRO A 458 5.38 24.56 -16.16
CA PRO A 458 6.50 23.64 -15.95
C PRO A 458 7.81 24.42 -15.77
N GLN A 459 8.67 24.00 -14.84
CA GLN A 459 9.87 24.77 -14.49
C GLN A 459 10.74 25.15 -15.71
N LYS A 460 10.91 24.22 -16.67
CA LYS A 460 11.70 24.46 -17.89
C LYS A 460 11.07 25.45 -18.87
N ALA A 461 9.81 25.81 -18.65
CA ALA A 461 9.03 26.68 -19.51
C ALA A 461 8.66 28.01 -18.80
N ILE A 462 9.35 28.32 -17.70
CA ILE A 462 9.26 29.62 -17.04
C ILE A 462 9.87 30.69 -17.95
N THR A 463 9.14 31.77 -18.13
CA THR A 463 9.60 33.01 -18.78
C THR A 463 9.02 34.19 -18.01
N VAL A 464 9.64 35.37 -18.14
CA VAL A 464 9.11 36.60 -17.53
C VAL A 464 7.65 36.84 -17.93
N GLY A 465 7.32 36.69 -19.22
CA GLY A 465 5.95 36.89 -19.71
C GLY A 465 4.92 35.95 -19.04
N ARG A 466 5.25 34.66 -18.91
CA ARG A 466 4.36 33.70 -18.23
C ARG A 466 4.21 33.97 -16.73
N LEU A 467 5.28 34.45 -16.08
CA LEU A 467 5.22 34.86 -14.67
C LEU A 467 4.33 36.09 -14.49
N VAL A 468 4.43 37.08 -15.39
CA VAL A 468 3.57 38.28 -15.41
C VAL A 468 2.11 37.86 -15.58
N GLU A 469 1.78 37.06 -16.61
CA GLU A 469 0.42 36.56 -16.84
C GLU A 469 -0.14 35.81 -15.62
N ALA A 470 0.69 35.01 -14.94
CA ALA A 470 0.26 34.27 -13.75
C ALA A 470 0.00 35.17 -12.53
N ILE A 471 0.82 36.21 -12.34
CA ILE A 471 0.63 37.21 -11.26
C ILE A 471 -0.64 38.02 -11.52
N GLU A 472 -0.85 38.46 -12.76
CA GLU A 472 -2.05 39.19 -13.17
C GLU A 472 -3.32 38.34 -13.02
N PHE A 473 -3.28 37.08 -13.44
CA PHE A 473 -4.39 36.14 -13.24
C PHE A 473 -4.75 35.99 -11.76
N CYS A 474 -3.76 35.77 -10.90
CA CYS A 474 -3.97 35.65 -9.46
C CYS A 474 -4.47 36.94 -8.80
N SER A 475 -4.26 38.09 -9.44
CA SER A 475 -4.79 39.38 -9.01
C SER A 475 -6.23 39.63 -9.48
N SER A 476 -6.80 38.75 -10.30
CA SER A 476 -8.15 38.90 -10.83
C SER A 476 -9.23 38.64 -9.76
N PRO A 477 -10.36 39.38 -9.80
CA PRO A 477 -11.49 39.12 -8.91
C PRO A 477 -12.05 37.69 -9.02
N GLN A 478 -12.02 37.11 -10.23
CA GLN A 478 -12.51 35.76 -10.49
C GLN A 478 -11.68 34.70 -9.78
N ALA A 479 -10.35 34.83 -9.81
CA ALA A 479 -9.46 33.91 -9.11
C ALA A 479 -9.65 34.02 -7.58
N ALA A 480 -9.79 35.24 -7.07
CA ALA A 480 -10.06 35.49 -5.65
C ALA A 480 -11.40 34.90 -5.20
N GLU A 481 -12.47 35.07 -5.99
CA GLU A 481 -13.79 34.50 -5.69
C GLU A 481 -13.77 32.96 -5.71
N ALA A 482 -13.10 32.37 -6.70
CA ALA A 482 -12.94 30.92 -6.78
C ALA A 482 -12.17 30.35 -5.58
N ALA A 483 -11.05 30.97 -5.22
CA ALA A 483 -10.26 30.58 -4.06
C ALA A 483 -11.04 30.75 -2.75
N ALA A 484 -11.78 31.84 -2.58
CA ALA A 484 -12.64 32.07 -1.41
C ALA A 484 -13.78 31.05 -1.29
N SER A 485 -14.40 30.65 -2.42
CA SER A 485 -15.44 29.61 -2.46
C SER A 485 -14.93 28.24 -2.01
N ILE A 486 -13.71 27.89 -2.42
CA ILE A 486 -13.03 26.66 -1.99
C ILE A 486 -12.70 26.75 -0.49
N ALA A 487 -12.11 27.87 -0.05
CA ALA A 487 -11.74 28.12 1.34
C ALA A 487 -12.94 27.97 2.29
N SER A 488 -14.08 28.59 1.94
CA SER A 488 -15.30 28.52 2.75
C SER A 488 -15.77 27.08 2.99
N LYS A 489 -15.66 26.21 1.97
CA LYS A 489 -15.99 24.78 2.11
C LYS A 489 -14.95 24.07 2.97
N MET A 490 -13.66 24.30 2.70
CA MET A 490 -12.54 23.69 3.43
C MET A 490 -12.57 24.03 4.93
N GLN A 491 -12.97 25.24 5.31
CA GLN A 491 -13.09 25.66 6.71
C GLN A 491 -14.16 24.88 7.49
N SER A 492 -15.15 24.30 6.80
CA SER A 492 -16.16 23.43 7.41
C SER A 492 -15.73 21.97 7.51
N GLU A 493 -14.59 21.61 6.91
CA GLU A 493 -14.06 20.24 6.89
C GLU A 493 -13.21 19.98 8.13
N ASN A 494 -13.23 18.73 8.61
CA ASN A 494 -12.27 18.26 9.59
C ASN A 494 -11.62 16.97 9.08
N GLY A 495 -10.62 17.12 8.22
CA GLY A 495 -10.01 15.99 7.51
C GLY A 495 -9.53 14.88 8.43
N VAL A 496 -8.91 15.23 9.56
CA VAL A 496 -8.39 14.26 10.53
C VAL A 496 -9.51 13.46 11.19
N LYS A 497 -10.56 14.12 11.72
CA LYS A 497 -11.70 13.43 12.33
C LYS A 497 -12.46 12.56 11.31
N GLN A 498 -12.61 13.06 10.09
CA GLN A 498 -13.23 12.31 9.00
C GLN A 498 -12.43 11.07 8.62
N ALA A 499 -11.10 11.17 8.59
CA ALA A 499 -10.23 10.03 8.32
C ALA A 499 -10.28 8.98 9.44
N VAL A 500 -10.33 9.39 10.72
CA VAL A 500 -10.58 8.46 11.84
C VAL A 500 -11.95 7.79 11.73
N ALA A 501 -13.00 8.55 11.39
CA ALA A 501 -14.34 7.99 11.18
C ALA A 501 -14.37 7.00 10.01
N SER A 502 -13.70 7.32 8.89
CA SER A 502 -13.52 6.42 7.74
C SER A 502 -12.77 5.15 8.14
N PHE A 503 -11.71 5.27 8.93
CA PHE A 503 -10.97 4.12 9.46
C PHE A 503 -11.87 3.24 10.34
N HIS A 504 -12.58 3.82 11.33
CA HIS A 504 -13.49 3.07 12.20
C HIS A 504 -14.63 2.41 11.41
N LYS A 505 -15.23 3.11 10.44
CA LYS A 505 -16.28 2.58 9.55
C LYS A 505 -15.82 1.30 8.86
N HIS A 506 -14.63 1.32 8.25
CA HIS A 506 -14.09 0.17 7.52
C HIS A 506 -13.53 -0.92 8.42
N LEU A 507 -13.21 -0.59 9.67
CA LEU A 507 -12.66 -1.52 10.64
C LEU A 507 -13.74 -2.33 11.37
N ARG A 508 -14.94 -1.74 11.60
CA ARG A 508 -16.06 -2.36 12.32
C ARG A 508 -16.35 -3.82 11.94
N PRO A 509 -16.41 -4.22 10.65
CA PRO A 509 -16.71 -5.60 10.28
C PRO A 509 -15.67 -6.64 10.74
N TYR A 510 -14.45 -6.20 11.08
CA TYR A 510 -13.32 -7.07 11.38
C TYR A 510 -12.94 -7.08 12.86
N VAL A 511 -13.55 -6.21 13.68
CA VAL A 511 -13.21 -6.10 15.10
C VAL A 511 -13.95 -7.18 15.88
N VAL A 512 -13.19 -8.04 16.54
CA VAL A 512 -13.72 -9.04 17.44
C VAL A 512 -13.42 -8.60 18.86
N GLU A 513 -14.45 -8.35 19.66
CA GLU A 513 -14.30 -7.97 21.06
C GLU A 513 -14.08 -9.19 21.96
N CYS A 514 -13.38 -9.01 23.08
CA CYS A 514 -13.23 -10.01 24.12
C CYS A 514 -14.57 -10.28 24.83
N ASP A 515 -14.85 -11.56 25.08
CA ASP A 515 -16.08 -11.96 25.77
C ASP A 515 -16.07 -11.56 27.25
N ILE A 516 -14.88 -11.46 27.86
CA ILE A 516 -14.69 -11.16 29.29
C ILE A 516 -14.40 -9.68 29.55
N ILE A 517 -13.34 -9.14 28.95
CA ILE A 517 -12.91 -7.74 29.18
C ILE A 517 -13.42 -6.87 28.03
N LYS A 518 -14.55 -6.19 28.26
CA LYS A 518 -15.16 -5.30 27.26
C LYS A 518 -14.22 -4.14 26.87
N GLY A 519 -14.37 -3.66 25.64
CA GLY A 519 -13.53 -2.64 25.03
C GLY A 519 -12.13 -3.10 24.63
N ARG A 520 -11.80 -4.40 24.70
CA ARG A 520 -10.50 -4.95 24.25
C ARG A 520 -10.66 -5.93 23.09
N PRO A 521 -9.70 -5.97 22.13
CA PRO A 521 -9.74 -6.91 21.02
C PRO A 521 -9.48 -8.32 21.53
N ALA A 522 -10.30 -9.26 21.06
CA ALA A 522 -10.02 -10.68 21.17
C ALA A 522 -8.98 -11.08 20.13
N VAL A 523 -7.91 -11.73 20.57
CA VAL A 523 -6.85 -12.25 19.68
C VAL A 523 -6.73 -13.76 19.78
N TRP A 524 -7.38 -14.36 20.78
CA TRP A 524 -7.37 -15.78 21.05
C TRP A 524 -8.78 -16.35 21.07
N GLU A 525 -8.92 -17.53 20.51
CA GLU A 525 -10.07 -18.40 20.64
C GLU A 525 -9.67 -19.59 21.51
N TYR A 526 -10.48 -19.88 22.53
CA TYR A 526 -10.29 -21.04 23.40
C TYR A 526 -11.55 -21.90 23.36
N SER A 527 -11.40 -23.15 22.95
CA SER A 527 -12.49 -24.13 22.92
C SER A 527 -12.29 -25.19 23.98
N ARG A 528 -13.34 -25.45 24.77
CA ARG A 528 -13.37 -26.55 25.75
C ARG A 528 -14.74 -27.23 25.68
N ARG A 529 -14.74 -28.54 25.36
CA ARG A 529 -15.95 -29.33 25.07
C ARG A 529 -16.76 -28.71 23.92
N ARG A 530 -18.00 -28.25 24.17
CA ARG A 530 -18.89 -27.64 23.17
C ARG A 530 -18.86 -26.10 23.16
N SER A 531 -18.13 -25.46 24.08
CA SER A 531 -18.10 -24.00 24.21
C SER A 531 -16.79 -23.43 23.65
N THR A 532 -16.91 -22.30 22.96
CA THR A 532 -15.79 -21.51 22.43
C THR A 532 -15.91 -20.10 22.95
N ILE A 533 -14.83 -19.57 23.52
CA ILE A 533 -14.76 -18.20 24.04
C ILE A 533 -13.62 -17.43 23.36
N LYS A 534 -13.81 -16.12 23.23
CA LYS A 534 -12.89 -15.17 22.60
C LYS A 534 -12.24 -14.31 23.68
N LEU A 535 -10.91 -14.36 23.73
CA LEU A 535 -10.11 -13.77 24.80
C LEU A 535 -9.16 -12.71 24.26
N SER A 536 -9.05 -11.61 24.99
CA SER A 536 -7.99 -10.62 24.78
C SER A 536 -6.64 -11.15 25.26
N LYS A 537 -5.55 -10.45 24.87
CA LYS A 537 -4.18 -10.73 25.32
C LYS A 537 -4.09 -10.79 26.85
N LEU A 538 -4.72 -9.82 27.53
CA LEU A 538 -4.75 -9.70 28.98
C LEU A 538 -5.59 -10.81 29.65
N ALA A 539 -6.82 -11.03 29.18
CA ALA A 539 -7.71 -12.05 29.76
C ALA A 539 -7.11 -13.45 29.65
N ALA A 540 -6.52 -13.78 28.50
CA ALA A 540 -5.86 -15.06 28.30
C ALA A 540 -4.68 -15.25 29.26
N ASP A 541 -3.88 -14.20 29.50
CA ASP A 541 -2.72 -14.29 30.39
C ASP A 541 -3.11 -14.48 31.87
N ILE A 542 -4.10 -13.74 32.35
CA ILE A 542 -4.67 -13.91 33.70
C ILE A 542 -5.17 -15.36 33.87
N LEU A 543 -5.99 -15.85 32.93
CA LEU A 543 -6.55 -17.20 33.02
C LEU A 543 -5.48 -18.30 32.95
N MET A 544 -4.41 -18.10 32.18
CA MET A 544 -3.28 -19.04 32.14
C MET A 544 -2.51 -19.05 33.45
N THR A 545 -2.26 -17.87 34.03
CA THR A 545 -1.54 -17.72 35.31
C THR A 545 -2.27 -18.42 36.46
N HIS A 546 -3.61 -18.40 36.44
CA HIS A 546 -4.47 -19.12 37.39
C HIS A 546 -4.80 -20.55 36.98
N LEU A 547 -4.12 -21.11 35.96
CA LEU A 547 -4.31 -22.48 35.46
C LEU A 547 -5.76 -22.81 35.05
N LYS A 548 -6.58 -21.80 34.72
CA LYS A 548 -7.96 -21.97 34.25
C LYS A 548 -8.05 -22.44 32.80
N ILE A 549 -7.05 -22.08 31.99
CA ILE A 549 -6.94 -22.47 30.58
C ILE A 549 -5.53 -22.99 30.26
N ASP A 550 -5.46 -23.89 29.27
CA ASP A 550 -4.20 -24.39 28.72
C ASP A 550 -3.82 -23.54 27.51
N GLY A 551 -2.67 -22.88 27.59
CA GLY A 551 -2.16 -22.02 26.51
C GLY A 551 -1.96 -22.75 25.19
N ASN A 552 -1.70 -24.06 25.19
CA ASN A 552 -1.52 -24.85 23.97
C ASN A 552 -2.82 -25.05 23.18
N LYS A 553 -3.97 -24.82 23.82
CA LYS A 553 -5.30 -24.90 23.20
C LYS A 553 -5.78 -23.55 22.67
N LEU A 554 -5.02 -22.47 22.88
CA LEU A 554 -5.34 -21.16 22.32
C LEU A 554 -5.08 -21.15 20.82
N LYS A 555 -6.12 -20.83 20.06
CA LYS A 555 -6.03 -20.57 18.62
C LYS A 555 -5.99 -19.08 18.38
N GLN A 556 -5.10 -18.65 17.50
CA GLN A 556 -5.03 -17.25 17.11
C GLN A 556 -6.24 -16.88 16.25
N ILE A 557 -6.88 -15.76 16.56
CA ILE A 557 -7.92 -15.15 15.73
C ILE A 557 -7.24 -14.34 14.62
N GLU A 558 -7.65 -14.61 13.38
CA GLU A 558 -7.36 -13.81 12.18
C GLU A 558 -8.59 -12.93 11.90
N THR A 559 -8.55 -11.68 12.36
CA THR A 559 -9.67 -10.71 12.24
C THR A 559 -9.98 -10.33 10.80
N ARG A 560 -8.96 -10.29 9.94
CA ARG A 560 -9.13 -10.16 8.48
C ARG A 560 -8.07 -10.99 7.77
N LYS A 561 -8.49 -12.09 7.17
CA LYS A 561 -7.61 -12.93 6.37
C LYS A 561 -7.48 -12.35 4.96
N ILE A 562 -6.25 -12.03 4.55
CA ILE A 562 -5.93 -11.64 3.17
C ILE A 562 -5.47 -12.87 2.42
N ILE A 563 -6.04 -13.11 1.25
CA ILE A 563 -5.64 -14.22 0.38
C ILE A 563 -5.37 -13.66 -1.01
N ILE A 564 -4.18 -13.92 -1.52
CA ILE A 564 -3.74 -13.50 -2.83
C ILE A 564 -3.76 -14.73 -3.73
N GLU A 565 -4.74 -14.81 -4.61
CA GLU A 565 -4.92 -15.95 -5.51
C GLU A 565 -4.17 -15.73 -6.83
N THR A 566 -3.47 -16.77 -7.28
CA THR A 566 -2.93 -16.81 -8.65
C THR A 566 -3.99 -17.32 -9.60
N ARG A 567 -4.68 -16.39 -10.27
CA ARG A 567 -5.68 -16.73 -11.30
C ARG A 567 -5.01 -17.25 -12.57
N ARG A 568 -5.58 -18.31 -13.16
CA ARG A 568 -5.09 -19.01 -14.35
C ARG A 568 -6.17 -18.98 -15.42
N TRP A 569 -5.97 -18.15 -16.43
CA TRP A 569 -7.01 -17.72 -17.37
C TRP A 569 -7.37 -18.78 -18.41
N ASP A 570 -6.36 -19.53 -18.86
CA ASP A 570 -6.47 -20.58 -19.85
C ASP A 570 -5.47 -21.70 -19.55
N PRO A 571 -5.69 -22.93 -20.05
CA PRO A 571 -4.85 -24.06 -19.72
C PRO A 571 -3.41 -23.92 -20.22
N LEU A 572 -3.17 -23.22 -21.33
CA LEU A 572 -1.83 -23.11 -21.93
C LEU A 572 -0.99 -22.10 -21.16
N THR A 573 -1.50 -20.89 -20.93
CA THR A 573 -0.78 -19.88 -20.14
C THR A 573 -0.67 -20.29 -18.67
N GLY A 574 -1.69 -20.95 -18.13
CA GLY A 574 -1.67 -21.53 -16.78
C GLY A 574 -0.55 -22.56 -16.62
N VAL A 575 -0.45 -23.53 -17.53
CA VAL A 575 0.63 -24.54 -17.52
C VAL A 575 1.99 -23.91 -17.78
N LEU A 576 2.12 -23.01 -18.75
CA LEU A 576 3.38 -22.34 -19.06
C LEU A 576 3.91 -21.55 -17.86
N ALA A 577 3.03 -20.80 -17.17
CA ALA A 577 3.39 -20.08 -15.95
C ALA A 577 3.80 -21.03 -14.82
N ALA A 578 3.12 -22.16 -14.65
CA ALA A 578 3.47 -23.17 -13.65
C ALA A 578 4.81 -23.86 -13.96
N VAL A 579 5.09 -24.15 -15.24
CA VAL A 579 6.37 -24.73 -15.70
C VAL A 579 7.51 -23.72 -15.51
N LEU A 580 7.33 -22.45 -15.89
CA LEU A 580 8.33 -21.40 -15.66
C LEU A 580 8.59 -21.17 -14.16
N GLY A 581 7.55 -21.21 -13.32
CA GLY A 581 7.70 -21.19 -11.86
C GLY A 581 8.52 -22.39 -11.35
N ALA A 582 8.17 -23.60 -11.77
CA ALA A 582 8.89 -24.81 -11.38
C ALA A 582 10.35 -24.82 -11.83
N THR A 583 10.65 -24.42 -13.06
CA THR A 583 12.03 -24.37 -13.57
C THR A 583 12.86 -23.33 -12.84
N THR A 584 12.29 -22.15 -12.54
CA THR A 584 12.99 -21.12 -11.76
C THR A 584 13.26 -21.57 -10.33
N ASP A 585 12.33 -22.26 -9.68
CA ASP A 585 12.51 -22.81 -8.33
C ASP A 585 13.55 -23.93 -8.28
N VAL A 586 13.51 -24.85 -9.25
CA VAL A 586 14.53 -25.90 -9.41
C VAL A 586 15.91 -25.29 -9.64
N THR A 587 16.00 -24.27 -10.50
CA THR A 587 17.26 -23.57 -10.79
C THR A 587 17.78 -22.83 -9.55
N LYS A 588 16.92 -22.10 -8.82
CA LYS A 588 17.28 -21.46 -7.55
C LYS A 588 17.75 -22.48 -6.51
N ALA A 589 17.07 -23.62 -6.41
CA ALA A 589 17.43 -24.71 -5.49
C ALA A 589 18.80 -25.33 -5.86
N ALA A 590 19.04 -25.59 -7.15
CA ALA A 590 20.32 -26.09 -7.65
C ALA A 590 21.46 -25.09 -7.42
N VAL A 591 21.25 -23.81 -7.73
CA VAL A 591 22.22 -22.73 -7.48
C VAL A 591 22.50 -22.60 -5.98
N ARG A 592 21.49 -22.73 -5.11
CA ARG A 592 21.68 -22.70 -3.64
C ARG A 592 22.46 -23.91 -3.15
N ALA A 593 22.14 -25.11 -3.64
CA ALA A 593 22.86 -26.35 -3.32
C ALA A 593 24.34 -26.29 -3.73
N LEU A 594 24.66 -25.57 -4.82
CA LEU A 594 26.05 -25.35 -5.28
C LEU A 594 26.75 -24.20 -4.55
N LYS A 595 26.07 -23.07 -4.29
CA LYS A 595 26.69 -21.87 -3.70
C LYS A 595 26.83 -21.94 -2.18
N GLN A 596 25.95 -22.64 -1.46
CA GLN A 596 26.01 -22.72 0.00
C GLN A 596 27.33 -23.34 0.49
N PRO A 597 27.78 -24.52 0.00
CA PRO A 597 29.04 -25.13 0.41
C PRO A 597 30.24 -24.21 0.20
N VAL A 598 30.33 -23.57 -0.97
CA VAL A 598 31.43 -22.67 -1.36
C VAL A 598 31.49 -21.41 -0.50
N ARG A 599 30.34 -20.82 -0.14
CA ARG A 599 30.30 -19.65 0.75
C ARG A 599 30.67 -19.97 2.20
N THR A 600 30.33 -21.16 2.70
CA THR A 600 30.80 -21.62 4.03
C THR A 600 32.30 -21.87 4.06
N LEU A 601 32.90 -22.30 2.95
CA LEU A 601 34.35 -22.46 2.81
C LEU A 601 35.06 -21.10 2.70
N SER A 602 34.57 -20.20 1.85
CA SER A 602 35.19 -18.90 1.60
C SER A 602 35.08 -17.90 2.77
N ARG A 603 34.06 -18.03 3.64
CA ARG A 603 34.00 -17.29 4.92
C ARG A 603 35.07 -17.74 5.92
N ARG A 604 35.66 -18.91 5.73
CA ARG A 604 36.72 -19.45 6.60
C ARG A 604 38.10 -18.94 6.20
N ASP A 605 38.39 -18.79 4.91
CA ASP A 605 39.63 -18.12 4.44
C ASP A 605 39.75 -16.69 4.97
N GLN A 606 38.64 -15.96 5.08
CA GLN A 606 38.61 -14.61 5.67
C GLN A 606 38.72 -14.59 7.20
N HIS A 607 38.40 -15.70 7.88
CA HIS A 607 38.53 -15.81 9.34
C HIS A 607 39.93 -16.30 9.73
N ASP A 608 40.49 -17.27 8.99
CA ASP A 608 41.85 -17.77 9.17
C ASP A 608 42.90 -16.68 8.83
N GLN A 609 42.65 -15.79 7.84
CA GLN A 609 43.52 -14.62 7.58
C GLN A 609 43.42 -13.51 8.65
N ARG A 610 42.30 -13.40 9.37
CA ARG A 610 42.13 -12.39 10.44
C ARG A 610 42.72 -12.83 11.77
N ASP A 611 42.79 -14.14 12.03
CA ASP A 611 43.36 -14.68 13.26
C ASP A 611 44.89 -14.82 13.18
N GLU A 612 45.50 -14.90 12.00
CA GLU A 612 46.97 -14.82 11.84
C GLU A 612 47.55 -13.41 12.08
N LEU A 613 46.77 -12.34 11.86
CA LEU A 613 47.25 -10.95 12.08
C LEU A 613 47.18 -10.48 13.54
N ASN A 614 46.42 -11.16 14.41
CA ASN A 614 46.14 -10.73 15.78
C ASN A 614 46.90 -11.52 16.87
N SER A 615 47.90 -12.34 16.50
CA SER A 615 48.61 -13.23 17.44
C SER A 615 50.05 -12.80 17.76
N ILE A 616 50.31 -11.49 17.88
CA ILE A 616 51.55 -10.98 18.49
C ILE A 616 51.20 -10.10 19.68
N GLU A 617 51.26 -10.63 20.90
CA GLU A 617 51.74 -9.92 22.11
C GLU A 617 51.96 -10.86 23.31
N LEU A 618 52.94 -10.50 24.15
CA LEU A 618 53.69 -11.31 25.11
C LEU A 618 53.13 -11.35 26.55
N GLY A 619 52.98 -12.56 27.11
CA GLY A 619 53.22 -13.04 28.51
C GLY A 619 52.59 -12.36 29.76
N PRO A 620 52.72 -12.93 30.99
CA PRO A 620 53.01 -14.32 31.38
C PRO A 620 52.10 -14.89 32.53
N THR A 621 52.20 -16.21 32.73
CA THR A 621 51.82 -17.03 33.92
C THR A 621 50.35 -17.49 34.10
N ASN A 622 50.00 -18.68 33.59
CA ASN A 622 49.99 -19.92 34.40
C ASN A 622 49.66 -21.16 33.55
N PHE A 623 50.44 -22.21 33.79
CA PHE A 623 50.50 -23.47 33.05
C PHE A 623 49.41 -24.45 33.46
N TYR A 624 48.68 -25.01 32.48
CA TYR A 624 48.40 -26.44 32.40
C TYR A 624 48.38 -26.87 30.93
N ILE A 625 49.31 -27.76 30.57
CA ILE A 625 49.40 -28.41 29.27
C ILE A 625 48.44 -29.61 29.28
N ARG A 626 47.47 -29.63 28.35
CA ARG A 626 46.75 -30.85 27.94
C ARG A 626 47.02 -31.11 26.46
N PRO A 627 47.16 -32.38 26.02
CA PRO A 627 47.51 -32.69 24.63
C PRO A 627 46.43 -32.21 23.67
N LYS A 628 46.87 -31.67 22.54
CA LYS A 628 46.03 -31.27 21.41
C LYS A 628 45.41 -32.52 20.77
N GLU A 629 44.19 -32.89 21.18
CA GLU A 629 43.38 -33.82 20.40
C GLU A 629 43.10 -33.20 19.03
N SER A 630 43.47 -33.92 17.97
CA SER A 630 43.15 -33.56 16.60
C SER A 630 41.63 -33.55 16.44
N ARG A 631 41.03 -32.36 16.45
CA ARG A 631 39.61 -32.20 16.12
C ARG A 631 39.41 -32.45 14.62
N SER A 632 38.94 -33.66 14.41
CA SER A 632 38.71 -34.40 13.19
C SER A 632 38.01 -33.65 12.04
N CYS A 633 38.38 -34.10 10.84
CA CYS A 633 37.68 -34.03 9.56
C CYS A 633 36.17 -34.41 9.63
N VAL A 634 35.69 -34.95 10.75
CA VAL A 634 34.31 -35.42 10.97
C VAL A 634 33.33 -34.27 11.27
N ALA A 635 33.79 -33.11 11.75
CA ALA A 635 32.92 -31.94 11.92
C ALA A 635 32.62 -31.23 10.57
N VAL A 636 33.59 -31.24 9.66
CA VAL A 636 33.53 -30.64 8.31
C VAL A 636 32.54 -31.37 7.41
N THR A 637 32.52 -32.71 7.49
CA THR A 637 31.57 -33.56 6.77
C THR A 637 30.14 -33.38 7.29
N LYS A 638 29.93 -33.16 8.58
CA LYS A 638 28.57 -32.94 9.13
C LYS A 638 27.94 -31.61 8.71
N SER A 639 28.68 -30.50 8.71
CA SER A 639 28.12 -29.19 8.30
C SER A 639 27.90 -29.06 6.79
N ALA A 640 28.82 -29.61 5.98
CA ALA A 640 28.66 -29.65 4.53
C ALA A 640 27.58 -30.64 4.10
N ALA A 641 27.48 -31.81 4.75
CA ALA A 641 26.39 -32.76 4.53
C ALA A 641 25.04 -32.19 4.97
N LEU A 642 24.97 -31.45 6.10
CA LEU A 642 23.74 -30.77 6.51
C LEU A 642 23.30 -29.71 5.48
N ALA A 643 24.24 -28.90 4.96
CA ALA A 643 23.96 -27.93 3.91
C ALA A 643 23.54 -28.59 2.58
N PHE A 644 24.17 -29.71 2.22
CA PHE A 644 23.82 -30.52 1.05
C PHE A 644 22.43 -31.18 1.20
N VAL A 645 22.12 -31.76 2.36
CA VAL A 645 20.81 -32.35 2.68
C VAL A 645 19.71 -31.30 2.70
N LEU A 646 19.97 -30.11 3.23
CA LEU A 646 19.04 -28.98 3.16
C LEU A 646 18.84 -28.50 1.71
N GLY A 647 19.91 -28.49 0.89
CA GLY A 647 19.85 -28.20 -0.54
C GLY A 647 19.05 -29.23 -1.35
N LEU A 648 19.25 -30.52 -1.09
CA LEU A 648 18.48 -31.62 -1.68
C LEU A 648 17.01 -31.55 -1.26
N GLY A 649 16.74 -31.25 0.02
CA GLY A 649 15.38 -31.05 0.53
C GLY A 649 14.64 -29.92 -0.19
N THR A 650 15.32 -28.81 -0.50
CA THR A 650 14.72 -27.73 -1.31
C THR A 650 14.45 -28.12 -2.76
N LEU A 651 15.32 -28.95 -3.37
CA LEU A 651 15.11 -29.45 -4.73
C LEU A 651 13.93 -30.44 -4.79
N VAL A 652 13.84 -31.38 -3.85
CA VAL A 652 12.70 -32.30 -3.71
C VAL A 652 11.39 -31.53 -3.51
N LYS A 653 11.40 -30.48 -2.69
CA LYS A 653 10.25 -29.59 -2.52
C LYS A 653 9.84 -28.90 -3.83
N ALA A 654 10.80 -28.42 -4.62
CA ALA A 654 10.52 -27.77 -5.91
C ALA A 654 9.90 -28.74 -6.92
N VAL A 655 10.46 -29.95 -7.06
CA VAL A 655 9.93 -30.99 -7.95
C VAL A 655 8.55 -31.46 -7.51
N ALA A 656 8.35 -31.70 -6.21
CA ALA A 656 7.04 -32.06 -5.66
C ALA A 656 6.00 -30.96 -5.91
N THR A 657 6.39 -29.69 -5.78
CA THR A 657 5.50 -28.55 -6.08
C THR A 657 5.09 -28.52 -7.54
N ALA A 658 6.01 -28.80 -8.48
CA ALA A 658 5.70 -28.87 -9.91
C ALA A 658 4.68 -29.96 -10.26
N ILE A 659 4.81 -31.15 -9.66
CA ILE A 659 3.90 -32.30 -9.85
C ILE A 659 2.47 -31.95 -9.41
N VAL A 660 2.32 -31.09 -8.40
CA VAL A 660 1.00 -30.62 -7.93
C VAL A 660 0.50 -29.43 -8.75
N GLU A 661 1.36 -28.46 -9.01
CA GLU A 661 0.98 -27.18 -9.60
C GLU A 661 0.61 -27.27 -11.08
N ILE A 662 1.28 -28.11 -11.88
CA ILE A 662 1.05 -28.18 -13.33
C ILE A 662 -0.34 -28.77 -13.66
N PRO A 663 -0.75 -29.93 -13.10
CA PRO A 663 -2.11 -30.46 -13.32
C PRO A 663 -3.19 -29.54 -12.72
N PHE A 664 -2.91 -28.93 -11.56
CA PHE A 664 -3.78 -27.92 -10.97
C PHE A 664 -3.91 -26.68 -11.87
N ALA A 665 -2.84 -26.30 -12.55
CA ALA A 665 -2.84 -25.15 -13.46
C ALA A 665 -3.68 -25.38 -14.69
N PHE A 666 -3.52 -26.57 -15.26
CA PHE A 666 -4.27 -27.02 -16.41
C PHE A 666 -5.77 -27.08 -16.08
N THR A 667 -6.14 -27.65 -14.92
CA THR A 667 -7.54 -27.78 -14.49
C THR A 667 -8.20 -26.44 -14.20
N GLU A 668 -7.55 -25.56 -13.44
CA GLU A 668 -8.02 -24.18 -13.23
C GLU A 668 -8.13 -23.43 -14.57
N GLY A 669 -7.13 -23.55 -15.44
CA GLY A 669 -7.15 -22.93 -16.76
C GLY A 669 -8.32 -23.40 -17.62
N LEU A 670 -8.61 -24.71 -17.65
CA LEU A 670 -9.79 -25.27 -18.34
C LEU A 670 -11.10 -24.78 -17.74
N TRP A 671 -11.17 -24.69 -16.41
CA TRP A 671 -12.36 -24.24 -15.69
C TRP A 671 -12.65 -22.77 -15.93
N GLN A 672 -11.61 -21.93 -15.96
CA GLN A 672 -11.73 -20.49 -16.18
C GLN A 672 -11.87 -20.14 -17.66
N PHE A 673 -11.42 -20.99 -18.59
CA PHE A 673 -11.45 -20.75 -20.04
C PHE A 673 -12.80 -20.25 -20.58
N PRO A 674 -13.96 -20.79 -20.15
CA PRO A 674 -15.25 -20.32 -20.65
C PRO A 674 -15.59 -18.86 -20.32
N ARG A 675 -14.90 -18.25 -19.34
CA ARG A 675 -15.02 -16.82 -19.08
C ARG A 675 -14.64 -16.00 -20.32
N LEU A 676 -13.69 -16.49 -21.13
CA LEU A 676 -13.19 -15.80 -22.31
C LEU A 676 -14.26 -15.50 -23.36
N TRP A 677 -15.39 -16.20 -23.37
CA TRP A 677 -16.50 -15.94 -24.30
C TRP A 677 -17.84 -15.59 -23.64
N GLY A 678 -17.78 -15.15 -22.37
CA GLY A 678 -18.91 -14.54 -21.65
C GLY A 678 -19.69 -15.49 -20.75
N HIS A 679 -19.14 -16.67 -20.47
CA HIS A 679 -19.73 -17.55 -19.47
C HIS A 679 -19.39 -17.04 -18.07
N GLN A 680 -20.39 -16.88 -17.21
CA GLN A 680 -20.10 -16.74 -15.78
C GLN A 680 -19.68 -18.12 -15.26
N VAL A 681 -18.46 -18.17 -14.71
CA VAL A 681 -17.91 -19.38 -14.10
C VAL A 681 -17.94 -19.19 -12.59
N ARG A 682 -18.46 -20.20 -11.89
CA ARG A 682 -18.58 -20.22 -10.43
C ARG A 682 -17.20 -20.17 -9.78
N ASP A 683 -17.15 -19.48 -8.67
CA ASP A 683 -16.00 -19.43 -7.79
C ASP A 683 -16.25 -20.41 -6.62
N PHE A 684 -15.33 -21.33 -6.40
CA PHE A 684 -15.42 -22.36 -5.35
C PHE A 684 -14.58 -22.02 -4.12
N GLY A 685 -14.00 -20.82 -4.09
CA GLY A 685 -13.17 -20.35 -2.99
C GLY A 685 -11.82 -21.05 -2.90
N VAL A 686 -11.08 -20.68 -1.87
CA VAL A 686 -9.67 -21.03 -1.72
C VAL A 686 -9.50 -22.43 -1.15
N ILE A 687 -8.66 -23.24 -1.79
CA ILE A 687 -8.26 -24.56 -1.31
C ILE A 687 -7.13 -24.40 -0.29
N ARG A 688 -7.49 -24.61 0.99
CA ARG A 688 -6.58 -24.40 2.12
C ARG A 688 -6.05 -25.68 2.75
N ASP A 689 -6.84 -26.74 2.64
CA ASP A 689 -6.49 -28.05 3.16
C ASP A 689 -7.07 -29.15 2.26
N TRP A 690 -6.76 -30.39 2.57
CA TRP A 690 -7.22 -31.54 1.79
C TRP A 690 -8.75 -31.69 1.80
N LYS A 691 -9.45 -31.28 2.87
CA LYS A 691 -10.92 -31.35 2.96
C LYS A 691 -11.56 -30.31 2.06
N ALA A 692 -11.04 -29.09 2.08
CA ALA A 692 -11.43 -28.02 1.16
C ALA A 692 -11.16 -28.44 -0.28
N GLY A 693 -9.99 -29.02 -0.59
CA GLY A 693 -9.66 -29.51 -1.92
C GLY A 693 -10.65 -30.57 -2.43
N LEU A 694 -11.02 -31.52 -1.57
CA LEU A 694 -12.02 -32.54 -1.91
C LEU A 694 -13.44 -31.95 -2.08
N ALA A 695 -13.84 -31.03 -1.19
CA ALA A 695 -15.14 -30.36 -1.26
C ALA A 695 -15.26 -29.50 -2.53
N THR A 696 -14.22 -28.74 -2.86
CA THR A 696 -14.14 -27.95 -4.10
C THR A 696 -14.22 -28.87 -5.32
N TRP A 697 -13.51 -30.00 -5.35
CA TRP A 697 -13.63 -30.96 -6.44
C TRP A 697 -15.06 -31.50 -6.60
N LEU A 698 -15.73 -31.90 -5.51
CA LEU A 698 -17.11 -32.39 -5.58
C LEU A 698 -18.07 -31.33 -6.12
N GLN A 699 -17.87 -30.07 -5.74
CA GLN A 699 -18.62 -28.94 -6.28
C GLN A 699 -18.33 -28.74 -7.76
N VAL A 700 -17.05 -28.69 -8.16
CA VAL A 700 -16.62 -28.59 -9.57
C VAL A 700 -17.27 -29.70 -10.40
N LEU A 701 -17.24 -30.94 -9.93
CA LEU A 701 -17.86 -32.08 -10.61
C LEU A 701 -19.37 -31.88 -10.77
N GLY A 702 -20.09 -31.58 -9.69
CA GLY A 702 -21.54 -31.39 -9.73
C GLY A 702 -21.95 -30.22 -10.64
N PHE A 703 -21.24 -29.10 -10.57
CA PHE A 703 -21.52 -27.93 -11.41
C PHE A 703 -21.03 -28.09 -12.84
N ALA A 704 -19.99 -28.87 -13.11
CA ALA A 704 -19.58 -29.22 -14.47
C ALA A 704 -20.73 -29.92 -15.22
N PHE A 705 -21.39 -30.87 -14.56
CA PHE A 705 -22.55 -31.54 -15.10
C PHE A 705 -23.75 -30.59 -15.23
N TYR A 706 -24.06 -29.82 -14.18
CA TYR A 706 -25.21 -28.92 -14.18
C TYR A 706 -25.06 -27.76 -15.20
N ASP A 707 -23.99 -26.98 -15.12
CA ASP A 707 -23.73 -25.84 -16.01
C ASP A 707 -23.43 -26.31 -17.45
N GLY A 708 -22.81 -27.50 -17.61
CA GLY A 708 -22.61 -28.13 -18.91
C GLY A 708 -23.92 -28.51 -19.61
N LEU A 709 -24.84 -29.19 -18.91
CA LEU A 709 -26.13 -29.61 -19.46
C LEU A 709 -27.10 -28.45 -19.65
N THR A 710 -27.19 -27.54 -18.66
CA THR A 710 -28.05 -26.35 -18.79
C THR A 710 -27.51 -25.38 -19.85
N GLY A 711 -26.20 -25.32 -20.04
CA GLY A 711 -25.53 -24.53 -21.08
C GLY A 711 -25.96 -24.88 -22.51
N LEU A 712 -26.33 -26.14 -22.78
CA LEU A 712 -26.86 -26.59 -24.08
C LEU A 712 -28.16 -25.88 -24.49
N PHE A 713 -28.90 -25.32 -23.52
CA PHE A 713 -30.16 -24.61 -23.77
C PHE A 713 -30.01 -23.10 -23.54
N VAL A 714 -29.29 -22.70 -22.49
CA VAL A 714 -29.14 -21.29 -22.11
C VAL A 714 -28.28 -20.51 -23.11
N GLN A 715 -27.22 -21.09 -23.67
CA GLN A 715 -26.31 -20.40 -24.58
C GLN A 715 -26.93 -20.15 -25.97
N PRO A 716 -27.64 -21.11 -26.61
CA PRO A 716 -28.39 -20.85 -27.83
C PRO A 716 -29.47 -19.78 -27.65
N TYR A 717 -30.17 -19.79 -26.51
CA TYR A 717 -31.17 -18.78 -26.18
C TYR A 717 -30.58 -17.37 -26.02
N ARG A 718 -29.46 -17.23 -25.28
CA ARG A 718 -28.75 -15.95 -25.16
C ARG A 718 -28.20 -15.47 -26.51
N GLY A 719 -27.61 -16.39 -27.28
CA GLY A 719 -27.14 -16.12 -28.63
C GLY A 719 -28.27 -15.60 -29.52
N ALA A 720 -29.44 -16.24 -29.49
CA ALA A 720 -30.63 -15.79 -30.23
C ALA A 720 -31.02 -14.34 -29.91
N LYS A 721 -30.94 -13.96 -28.63
CA LYS A 721 -31.28 -12.62 -28.14
C LYS A 721 -30.27 -11.55 -28.53
N GLU A 722 -28.99 -11.90 -28.65
CA GLU A 722 -27.90 -10.97 -28.98
C GLU A 722 -27.70 -10.78 -30.49
N ASP A 723 -27.68 -11.88 -31.26
CA ASP A 723 -27.24 -11.92 -32.66
C ASP A 723 -28.27 -12.60 -33.59
N GLY A 724 -29.51 -12.84 -33.13
CA GLY A 724 -30.56 -13.49 -33.92
C GLY A 724 -30.20 -14.94 -34.32
N PRO A 725 -30.56 -15.42 -35.53
CA PRO A 725 -30.29 -16.80 -35.97
C PRO A 725 -28.79 -17.16 -35.98
N LEU A 726 -27.93 -16.20 -36.35
CA LEU A 726 -26.48 -16.38 -36.32
C LEU A 726 -25.96 -16.54 -34.89
N GLY A 727 -26.65 -15.93 -33.93
CA GLY A 727 -26.41 -16.08 -32.50
C GLY A 727 -26.77 -17.45 -31.95
N VAL A 728 -27.82 -18.10 -32.46
CA VAL A 728 -28.20 -19.48 -32.07
C VAL A 728 -27.05 -20.44 -32.39
N PHE A 729 -26.50 -20.39 -33.61
CA PHE A 729 -25.37 -21.23 -34.01
C PHE A 729 -24.12 -20.97 -33.16
N LYS A 730 -23.79 -19.69 -32.90
CA LYS A 730 -22.69 -19.32 -31.98
C LYS A 730 -22.95 -19.85 -30.57
N GLY A 731 -24.19 -19.81 -30.10
CA GLY A 731 -24.59 -20.32 -28.79
C GLY A 731 -24.46 -21.83 -28.66
N ILE A 732 -24.83 -22.59 -29.69
CA ILE A 732 -24.65 -24.06 -29.76
C ILE A 732 -23.16 -24.42 -29.73
N ALA A 733 -22.34 -23.77 -30.58
CA ALA A 733 -20.90 -24.00 -30.61
C ALA A 733 -20.24 -23.70 -29.25
N LYS A 734 -20.62 -22.59 -28.60
CA LYS A 734 -20.16 -22.25 -27.24
C LYS A 734 -20.61 -23.29 -26.21
N ALA A 735 -21.84 -23.79 -26.30
CA ALA A 735 -22.36 -24.77 -25.34
C ALA A 735 -21.62 -26.11 -25.40
N ILE A 736 -21.37 -26.62 -26.61
CA ILE A 736 -20.62 -27.85 -26.84
C ILE A 736 -19.17 -27.68 -26.33
N ALA A 737 -18.50 -26.59 -26.72
CA ALA A 737 -17.15 -26.30 -26.24
C ALA A 737 -17.08 -26.18 -24.71
N ASN A 738 -18.05 -25.49 -24.08
CA ASN A 738 -18.12 -25.34 -22.63
C ASN A 738 -18.31 -26.69 -21.92
N LEU A 739 -19.21 -27.56 -22.42
CA LEU A 739 -19.43 -28.89 -21.86
C LEU A 739 -18.15 -29.72 -21.89
N HIS A 740 -17.43 -29.74 -23.02
CA HIS A 740 -16.17 -30.46 -23.14
C HIS A 740 -15.09 -29.94 -22.18
N LEU A 741 -14.93 -28.62 -22.08
CA LEU A 741 -13.95 -28.00 -21.19
C LEU A 741 -14.27 -28.28 -19.71
N MET A 742 -15.54 -28.17 -19.30
CA MET A 742 -15.96 -28.42 -17.93
C MET A 742 -15.83 -29.89 -17.53
N LEU A 743 -16.18 -30.83 -18.42
CA LEU A 743 -16.00 -32.26 -18.17
C LEU A 743 -14.51 -32.62 -18.08
N LEU A 744 -13.67 -32.04 -18.95
CA LEU A 744 -12.22 -32.25 -18.89
C LEU A 744 -11.61 -31.67 -17.61
N ALA A 745 -12.03 -30.47 -17.21
CA ALA A 745 -11.63 -29.85 -15.95
C ALA A 745 -12.04 -30.69 -14.73
N ALA A 746 -13.25 -31.26 -14.74
CA ALA A 746 -13.73 -32.14 -13.68
C ALA A 746 -12.95 -33.47 -13.64
N ALA A 747 -12.67 -34.07 -14.79
CA ALA A 747 -11.91 -35.31 -14.90
C ALA A 747 -10.48 -35.14 -14.35
N VAL A 748 -9.72 -34.17 -14.86
CA VAL A 748 -8.34 -33.90 -14.41
C VAL A 748 -8.33 -33.33 -12.98
N GLY A 749 -9.39 -32.61 -12.58
CA GLY A 749 -9.57 -32.04 -11.23
C GLY A 749 -9.64 -33.08 -10.12
N THR A 750 -10.05 -34.33 -10.45
CA THR A 750 -10.16 -35.46 -9.49
C THR A 750 -8.86 -35.74 -8.75
N GLY A 751 -7.71 -35.63 -9.45
CA GLY A 751 -6.40 -35.72 -8.81
C GLY A 751 -5.88 -34.36 -8.34
N ALA A 752 -6.09 -33.31 -9.13
CA ALA A 752 -5.41 -32.04 -8.93
C ALA A 752 -5.88 -31.26 -7.69
N TYR A 753 -7.19 -31.18 -7.44
CA TYR A 753 -7.74 -30.38 -6.34
C TYR A 753 -7.45 -30.96 -4.94
N PRO A 754 -7.64 -32.27 -4.67
CA PRO A 754 -7.23 -32.87 -3.40
C PRO A 754 -5.72 -32.80 -3.18
N LEU A 755 -4.92 -33.07 -4.24
CA LEU A 755 -3.46 -33.01 -4.16
C LEU A 755 -2.96 -31.58 -3.85
N ARG A 756 -3.61 -30.56 -4.43
CA ARG A 756 -3.39 -29.15 -4.08
C ARG A 756 -3.69 -28.87 -2.60
N GLY A 757 -4.81 -29.39 -2.09
CA GLY A 757 -5.17 -29.26 -0.67
C GLY A 757 -4.19 -29.96 0.28
N ILE A 758 -3.68 -31.13 -0.10
CA ILE A 758 -2.64 -31.84 0.65
C ILE A 758 -1.34 -31.04 0.66
N HIS A 759 -0.90 -30.54 -0.50
CA HIS A 759 0.30 -29.70 -0.62
C HIS A 759 0.21 -28.44 0.24
N GLN A 760 -0.93 -27.75 0.23
CA GLN A 760 -1.18 -26.60 1.10
C GLN A 760 -1.19 -26.97 2.58
N SER A 761 -1.75 -28.13 2.95
CA SER A 761 -1.71 -28.64 4.33
C SER A 761 -0.27 -28.90 4.80
N ILE A 762 0.59 -29.45 3.93
CA ILE A 762 2.00 -29.71 4.22
C ILE A 762 2.77 -28.40 4.34
N LEU A 763 2.58 -27.47 3.39
CA LEU A 763 3.20 -26.15 3.46
C LEU A 763 2.81 -25.44 4.75
N TYR A 764 1.53 -25.45 5.13
CA TYR A 764 1.04 -24.87 6.38
C TYR A 764 1.76 -25.42 7.62
N LEU A 765 2.02 -26.73 7.66
CA LEU A 765 2.75 -27.37 8.77
C LEU A 765 4.23 -27.00 8.82
N ILE A 766 4.86 -26.79 7.65
CA ILE A 766 6.28 -26.42 7.53
C ILE A 766 6.48 -24.90 7.78
N SER A 767 5.54 -24.08 7.32
CA SER A 767 5.50 -22.61 7.36
C SER A 767 4.92 -22.06 8.68
N CYS A 768 5.38 -22.59 9.82
CA CYS A 768 4.86 -22.24 11.14
C CYS A 768 5.70 -21.22 11.92
N LYS A 769 6.85 -20.78 11.41
CA LYS A 769 7.82 -19.98 12.19
C LYS A 769 7.25 -18.60 12.54
N THR A 770 6.75 -17.89 11.55
CA THR A 770 6.20 -16.54 11.66
C THR A 770 4.93 -16.55 12.51
N ARG A 771 4.07 -17.54 12.31
CA ARG A 771 2.88 -17.71 13.15
C ARG A 771 3.25 -17.93 14.63
N ARG A 772 4.24 -18.78 14.92
CA ARG A 772 4.72 -19.02 16.29
C ARG A 772 5.34 -17.75 16.90
N SER A 773 6.09 -16.96 16.12
CA SER A 773 6.66 -15.70 16.63
C SER A 773 5.58 -14.66 16.93
N ILE A 774 4.54 -14.54 16.11
CA ILE A 774 3.38 -13.68 16.38
C ILE A 774 2.67 -14.14 17.66
N GLN A 775 2.43 -15.45 17.82
CA GLN A 775 1.80 -15.99 19.02
C GLN A 775 2.62 -15.69 20.28
N LEU A 776 3.94 -15.84 20.21
CA LEU A 776 4.84 -15.50 21.30
C LEU A 776 4.77 -14.00 21.62
N ALA A 777 4.84 -13.13 20.61
CA ALA A 777 4.75 -11.68 20.80
C ALA A 777 3.42 -11.27 21.46
N ARG A 778 2.29 -11.84 21.03
CA ARG A 778 0.97 -11.59 21.64
C ARG A 778 0.90 -12.06 23.10
N ARG A 779 1.55 -13.18 23.44
CA ARG A 779 1.66 -13.66 24.83
C ARG A 779 2.53 -12.75 25.68
N LEU A 780 3.67 -12.31 25.17
CA LEU A 780 4.56 -11.38 25.88
C LEU A 780 3.86 -10.04 26.16
N GLU A 781 3.10 -9.53 25.19
CA GLU A 781 2.27 -8.36 25.40
C GLU A 781 1.16 -8.59 26.42
N GLY A 782 0.49 -9.75 26.39
CA GLY A 782 -0.48 -10.15 27.41
C GLY A 782 0.09 -10.09 28.83
N ARG A 783 1.27 -10.70 29.04
CA ARG A 783 2.00 -10.65 30.33
C ARG A 783 2.38 -9.25 30.75
N TYR A 784 2.85 -8.43 29.81
CA TYR A 784 3.21 -7.05 30.09
C TYR A 784 1.99 -6.23 30.55
N LEU A 785 0.85 -6.41 29.88
CA LEU A 785 -0.41 -5.78 30.27
C LEU A 785 -0.90 -6.29 31.63
N ALA A 786 -0.76 -7.59 31.91
CA ALA A 786 -1.10 -8.17 33.21
C ALA A 786 -0.21 -7.64 34.33
N GLY A 787 1.11 -7.50 34.09
CA GLY A 787 2.04 -6.89 35.04
C GLY A 787 1.72 -5.42 35.34
N LYS A 788 1.33 -4.64 34.33
CA LYS A 788 0.81 -3.26 34.53
C LYS A 788 -0.51 -3.22 35.27
N ALA A 789 -1.37 -4.21 35.07
CA ALA A 789 -2.66 -4.33 35.73
C ALA A 789 -2.58 -5.05 37.09
N GLY A 790 -1.44 -5.63 37.48
CA GLY A 790 -1.28 -6.45 38.68
C GLY A 790 -1.46 -5.73 40.01
N THR A 791 -1.70 -4.41 39.99
CA THR A 791 -2.19 -3.63 41.13
C THR A 791 -3.72 -3.67 41.28
N ASP A 792 -4.46 -4.16 40.29
CA ASP A 792 -5.92 -4.21 40.22
C ASP A 792 -6.45 -5.63 40.47
N ARG A 793 -6.53 -6.01 41.75
CA ARG A 793 -7.10 -7.30 42.18
C ARG A 793 -8.58 -7.46 41.82
N VAL A 794 -9.30 -6.35 41.58
CA VAL A 794 -10.72 -6.38 41.22
C VAL A 794 -10.87 -6.92 39.81
N LEU A 795 -10.10 -6.39 38.86
CA LEU A 795 -10.11 -6.86 37.46
C LEU A 795 -9.77 -8.35 37.36
N GLU A 796 -8.76 -8.81 38.11
CA GLU A 796 -8.37 -10.21 38.13
C GLU A 796 -9.51 -11.12 38.61
N HIS A 797 -10.19 -10.74 39.69
CA HIS A 797 -11.34 -11.48 40.20
C HIS A 797 -12.52 -11.49 39.23
N GLU A 798 -12.83 -10.35 38.60
CA GLU A 798 -13.89 -10.23 37.60
C GLU A 798 -13.65 -11.11 36.37
N VAL A 799 -12.38 -11.22 35.91
CA VAL A 799 -12.00 -12.08 34.79
C VAL A 799 -12.24 -13.56 35.14
N LEU A 800 -11.84 -13.98 36.35
CA LEU A 800 -12.01 -15.36 36.81
C LEU A 800 -13.49 -15.73 36.99
N ASP A 801 -14.28 -14.87 37.61
CA ASP A 801 -15.72 -15.09 37.83
C ASP A 801 -16.49 -15.10 36.51
N SER A 802 -16.19 -14.17 35.60
CA SER A 802 -16.80 -14.12 34.27
C SER A 802 -16.48 -15.37 33.44
N PHE A 803 -15.23 -15.84 33.49
CA PHE A 803 -14.84 -17.10 32.84
C PHE A 803 -15.61 -18.28 33.43
N ASP A 804 -15.67 -18.41 34.75
CA ASP A 804 -16.39 -19.50 35.41
C ASP A 804 -17.89 -19.46 35.07
N LYS A 805 -18.53 -18.27 35.00
CA LYS A 805 -19.93 -18.11 34.59
C LYS A 805 -20.17 -18.55 33.14
N LEU A 806 -19.31 -18.13 32.21
CA LEU A 806 -19.40 -18.53 30.81
C LEU A 806 -19.23 -20.04 30.64
N MET A 807 -18.36 -20.65 31.44
CA MET A 807 -18.13 -22.11 31.43
C MET A 807 -19.19 -22.91 32.21
N ARG A 808 -19.92 -22.31 33.16
CA ARG A 808 -20.97 -22.96 33.99
C ARG A 808 -22.38 -22.92 33.39
N ARG A 809 -22.67 -22.06 32.42
CA ARG A 809 -24.01 -21.92 31.78
C ARG A 809 -24.55 -23.19 31.07
N GLU A 810 -23.88 -24.34 31.19
CA GLU A 810 -24.28 -25.63 30.60
C GLU A 810 -24.37 -26.80 31.61
N VAL A 811 -24.57 -26.58 32.91
CA VAL A 811 -25.22 -27.64 33.71
C VAL A 811 -26.73 -27.43 33.60
N PRO A 812 -27.49 -28.27 32.88
CA PRO A 812 -28.94 -28.19 32.93
C PRO A 812 -29.35 -28.36 34.40
N ARG A 813 -30.14 -27.43 34.95
CA ARG A 813 -30.87 -27.64 36.21
C ARG A 813 -31.99 -28.68 36.01
N HIS A 814 -31.64 -29.90 35.61
CA HIS A 814 -32.59 -30.98 35.34
C HIS A 814 -32.14 -32.28 36.01
N PHE A 815 -31.52 -32.21 37.20
CA PHE A 815 -31.40 -33.34 38.14
C PHE A 815 -31.23 -32.81 39.57
N MET A 816 -32.24 -32.13 40.09
CA MET A 816 -32.58 -32.10 41.51
C MET A 816 -34.10 -31.99 41.57
N PHE A 817 -34.73 -32.88 42.33
CA PHE A 817 -36.16 -33.23 42.32
C PHE A 817 -36.58 -34.17 41.18
N TYR A 818 -36.30 -35.47 41.34
CA TYR A 818 -37.27 -36.47 41.79
C TYR A 818 -36.54 -37.71 42.28
#